data_AF-A0A1H8HET0-F1
#
_entry.id   AF-A0A1H8HET0-F1
#
_cell.length_a   1.000
_cell.length_b   1.000
_cell.length_c   1.000
_cell.angle_alpha   90.00
_cell.angle_beta   90.00
_cell.angle_gamma   90.00
#
_symmetry.space_group_name_H-M   'P 1'
#
loop_
_entity.id
_entity.type
_entity.pdbx_description
1 polymer ?
#
loop_
_entity_poly.entity_id
_entity_poly.type
_entity_poly.pdbx_seq_one_letter_code
_entity_poly.pdbx_strand_id
1 'polypeptide(L)'
;MSKPLFLDIPPLLAANGTVHLPGSKSISNRVLLLAGLCSGSTTLHGVLDSDDTRVMLAALERIGCEVVRQGTTARITGIGGRLPVQAVQQEPIELFLGNAGTAMRPLTAALAMLQGRFLMTGVPRMYERPIGDLVDGLRQLGCDVEYAGTEGYPPLRIGPRALPTANANANANANAASTLFAQHSSLVRVRGDVSSQFLTALLMAAPLAGHTITFEIDGELISKPYIAITLNLLQRFGVTVQRDSDTGWKQFTVEAGAMYQSPGELHIEADASSASYFIALGAIASDPAQGHSITVQGVGADSIQGDIRFIEAAEAMGASVSSTPDSITIQRGQWPLRAIDLDCNHIPDAAMTLAVMALYADGTTTLRNIASWRVKETDRIAAMARELRKLGASVEEGDDYIRVTPPASAADWRHASIHTYDDHRMAMCLSLAAFNPASRSVRIEDPACVGKTFPHYFDAYFGVCQADPAHVPVLCVDGPSASGKGTLSTHLAKTLGYHLLDSGALYRIVGLAARRTGLLQDEGEPDAEAIARLAASLSIRFADGCVWLDGEDISDAIRTEQGGMDASTVSAMPAVRTALVQLQHSFRKAPGLIADGRDMGTVIFPDATLKVFLTASAEKRAQRRYNQLISKGFAARIDDLRADLQARDARDTSRAVAPLQPAQDALPLDNSDMDVKTSVQLVLDWWQDRQPFPAPEAHG
;
A
#
# COMPACT_ATOMS: atom_id res chain seq x y z
N MET A 1 2.30 8.02 -12.49
CA MET A 1 0.83 8.10 -12.54
C MET A 1 0.36 8.82 -11.29
N SER A 2 -0.62 9.74 -11.35
CA SER A 2 -1.13 10.41 -10.15
C SER A 2 -1.87 9.40 -9.26
N LYS A 3 -1.47 9.31 -7.99
CA LYS A 3 -2.14 8.56 -6.92
C LYS A 3 -3.42 9.33 -6.50
N PRO A 4 -4.49 8.66 -6.05
CA PRO A 4 -5.68 9.37 -5.56
C PRO A 4 -5.32 10.20 -4.33
N LEU A 5 -5.86 11.42 -4.24
CA LEU A 5 -5.60 12.33 -3.11
C LEU A 5 -6.29 11.87 -1.82
N PHE A 6 -7.42 11.18 -1.96
CA PHE A 6 -8.16 10.59 -0.87
C PHE A 6 -8.89 9.34 -1.35
N LEU A 7 -9.40 8.55 -0.41
CA LEU A 7 -10.24 7.40 -0.65
C LEU A 7 -11.46 7.47 0.27
N ASP A 8 -12.64 7.61 -0.32
CA ASP A 8 -13.90 7.60 0.42
C ASP A 8 -14.38 6.15 0.60
N ILE A 9 -14.27 5.64 1.82
CA ILE A 9 -14.70 4.30 2.20
C ILE A 9 -16.19 4.37 2.56
N PRO A 10 -17.08 3.66 1.82
CA PRO A 10 -18.49 3.61 2.18
C PRO A 10 -18.68 2.79 3.46
N PRO A 11 -19.84 2.92 4.14
CA PRO A 11 -20.21 2.03 5.24
C PRO A 11 -20.03 0.55 4.88
N LEU A 12 -19.30 -0.19 5.72
CA LEU A 12 -19.05 -1.62 5.56
C LEU A 12 -19.85 -2.42 6.59
N LEU A 13 -20.27 -3.63 6.21
CA LEU A 13 -21.16 -4.47 7.00
C LEU A 13 -20.45 -5.68 7.63
N ALA A 14 -19.69 -6.41 6.83
CA ALA A 14 -19.07 -7.66 7.23
C ALA A 14 -17.74 -7.88 6.52
N ALA A 15 -16.96 -8.84 6.99
CA ALA A 15 -15.73 -9.27 6.33
C ALA A 15 -15.62 -10.79 6.31
N ASN A 16 -15.22 -11.36 5.18
CA ASN A 16 -15.04 -12.79 4.99
C ASN A 16 -14.05 -13.08 3.84
N GLY A 17 -13.16 -14.04 4.04
CA GLY A 17 -12.27 -14.54 2.99
C GLY A 17 -10.81 -14.67 3.43
N THR A 18 -9.93 -14.82 2.46
CA THR A 18 -8.50 -15.04 2.68
C THR A 18 -7.69 -13.88 2.12
N VAL A 19 -6.69 -13.43 2.88
CA VAL A 19 -5.74 -12.40 2.47
C VAL A 19 -4.32 -12.93 2.46
N HIS A 20 -3.57 -12.54 1.43
CA HIS A 20 -2.14 -12.79 1.33
C HIS A 20 -1.41 -11.48 1.58
N LEU A 21 -0.59 -11.46 2.63
CA LEU A 21 0.17 -10.28 3.00
C LEU A 21 1.51 -10.27 2.27
N PRO A 22 2.08 -9.08 1.99
CA PRO A 22 3.43 -8.98 1.50
C PRO A 22 4.43 -9.35 2.62
N GLY A 23 5.67 -9.61 2.23
CA GLY A 23 6.74 -9.92 3.16
C GLY A 23 7.01 -8.79 4.18
N SER A 24 7.53 -9.16 5.34
CA SER A 24 7.87 -8.21 6.41
C SER A 24 8.92 -7.20 5.95
N LYS A 25 8.62 -5.90 6.10
CA LYS A 25 9.59 -4.81 5.82
C LYS A 25 10.83 -4.95 6.70
N SER A 26 10.61 -5.23 7.99
CA SER A 26 11.65 -5.33 8.99
C SER A 26 12.61 -6.49 8.73
N ILE A 27 12.08 -7.64 8.28
CA ILE A 27 12.91 -8.78 7.89
C ILE A 27 13.60 -8.47 6.55
N SER A 28 12.85 -8.01 5.54
CA SER A 28 13.36 -7.73 4.19
C SER A 28 14.62 -6.86 4.23
N ASN A 29 14.58 -5.70 4.88
CA ASN A 29 15.75 -4.80 4.93
C ASN A 29 16.93 -5.39 5.70
N ARG A 30 16.69 -6.20 6.74
CA ARG A 30 17.76 -6.88 7.46
C ARG A 30 18.42 -7.92 6.57
N VAL A 31 17.66 -8.83 5.98
CA VAL A 31 18.22 -9.92 5.16
C VAL A 31 18.84 -9.40 3.87
N LEU A 32 18.34 -8.31 3.29
CA LEU A 32 18.99 -7.63 2.18
C LEU A 32 20.39 -7.15 2.56
N LEU A 33 20.53 -6.45 3.69
CA LEU A 33 21.83 -5.98 4.16
C LEU A 33 22.75 -7.17 4.52
N LEU A 34 22.26 -8.16 5.24
CA LEU A 34 23.06 -9.33 5.63
C LEU A 34 23.55 -10.12 4.39
N ALA A 35 22.69 -10.30 3.39
CA ALA A 35 23.07 -10.91 2.11
C ALA A 35 24.07 -10.05 1.33
N GLY A 36 23.94 -8.72 1.40
CA GLY A 36 24.92 -7.79 0.83
C GLY A 36 26.29 -7.86 1.51
N LEU A 37 26.33 -8.12 2.82
CA LEU A 37 27.56 -8.21 3.61
C LEU A 37 28.20 -9.60 3.59
N CYS A 38 27.46 -10.67 3.30
CA CYS A 38 27.99 -12.04 3.32
C CYS A 38 28.91 -12.34 2.13
N SER A 39 29.74 -13.38 2.28
CA SER A 39 30.45 -13.96 1.14
C SER A 39 29.54 -14.92 0.38
N GLY A 40 29.56 -14.85 -0.96
CA GLY A 40 28.73 -15.67 -1.84
C GLY A 40 27.40 -15.03 -2.20
N SER A 41 26.47 -15.84 -2.73
CA SER A 41 25.14 -15.38 -3.12
C SER A 41 24.05 -15.93 -2.20
N THR A 42 23.04 -15.12 -1.90
CA THR A 42 21.82 -15.51 -1.19
C THR A 42 20.60 -15.21 -2.06
N THR A 43 19.70 -16.19 -2.21
CA THR A 43 18.38 -15.99 -2.83
C THR A 43 17.35 -15.71 -1.75
N LEU A 44 16.69 -14.56 -1.84
CA LEU A 44 15.66 -14.10 -0.92
C LEU A 44 14.30 -14.19 -1.60
N HIS A 45 13.37 -14.93 -1.01
CA HIS A 45 11.99 -15.06 -1.49
C HIS A 45 11.04 -14.23 -0.64
N GLY A 46 10.04 -13.61 -1.28
CA GLY A 46 9.04 -12.81 -0.57
C GLY A 46 9.57 -11.45 -0.11
N VAL A 47 10.61 -10.91 -0.77
CA VAL A 47 11.10 -9.56 -0.50
C VAL A 47 9.97 -8.58 -0.76
N LEU A 48 9.66 -7.77 0.25
CA LEU A 48 8.68 -6.70 0.11
C LEU A 48 9.13 -5.75 -1.01
N ASP A 49 8.26 -5.45 -1.97
CA ASP A 49 8.50 -4.35 -2.91
C ASP A 49 7.91 -3.05 -2.35
N SER A 50 8.76 -2.24 -1.73
CA SER A 50 8.41 -0.97 -1.08
C SER A 50 9.49 0.07 -1.36
N ASP A 51 9.19 1.33 -1.06
CA ASP A 51 10.19 2.41 -1.21
C ASP A 51 11.44 2.15 -0.35
N ASP A 52 11.27 1.64 0.88
CA ASP A 52 12.37 1.31 1.80
C ASP A 52 13.29 0.20 1.24
N THR A 53 12.72 -0.87 0.68
CA THR A 53 13.52 -1.99 0.13
C THR A 53 14.16 -1.63 -1.21
N ARG A 54 13.50 -0.79 -2.03
CA ARG A 54 14.08 -0.29 -3.28
C ARG A 54 15.31 0.57 -3.04
N VAL A 55 15.28 1.48 -2.06
CA VAL A 55 16.47 2.28 -1.72
C VAL A 55 17.57 1.44 -1.07
N MET A 56 17.22 0.40 -0.30
CA MET A 56 18.20 -0.56 0.23
C MET A 56 18.90 -1.31 -0.92
N LEU A 57 18.15 -1.87 -1.86
CA LEU A 57 18.68 -2.58 -3.03
C LEU A 57 19.60 -1.68 -3.87
N ALA A 58 19.16 -0.45 -4.16
CA ALA A 58 19.98 0.52 -4.89
C ALA A 58 21.27 0.88 -4.12
N ALA A 59 21.21 0.98 -2.79
CA ALA A 59 22.39 1.20 -1.97
C ALA A 59 23.36 0.01 -2.02
N LEU A 60 22.86 -1.22 -1.99
CA LEU A 60 23.67 -2.44 -2.13
C LEU A 60 24.41 -2.50 -3.47
N GLU A 61 23.73 -2.19 -4.58
CA GLU A 61 24.37 -2.09 -5.90
C GLU A 61 25.49 -1.05 -5.90
N ARG A 62 25.25 0.12 -5.28
CA ARG A 62 26.22 1.23 -5.21
C ARG A 62 27.47 0.91 -4.39
N ILE A 63 27.37 0.02 -3.40
CA ILE A 63 28.51 -0.44 -2.60
C ILE A 63 29.20 -1.68 -3.20
N GLY A 64 28.71 -2.18 -4.35
CA GLY A 64 29.36 -3.22 -5.15
C GLY A 64 28.74 -4.60 -5.08
N CYS A 65 27.53 -4.76 -4.50
CA CYS A 65 26.80 -6.03 -4.59
C CYS A 65 26.25 -6.25 -6.01
N GLU A 66 26.20 -7.50 -6.45
CA GLU A 66 25.38 -7.89 -7.61
C GLU A 66 23.95 -8.14 -7.13
N VAL A 67 22.97 -7.51 -7.78
CA VAL A 67 21.55 -7.64 -7.42
C VAL A 67 20.77 -8.07 -8.65
N VAL A 68 20.13 -9.24 -8.58
CA VAL A 68 19.24 -9.75 -9.63
C VAL A 68 17.85 -9.92 -9.05
N ARG A 69 16.84 -9.24 -9.62
CA ARG A 69 15.45 -9.27 -9.14
C ARG A 69 14.51 -9.89 -10.15
N GLN A 70 13.58 -10.70 -9.66
CA GLN A 70 12.46 -11.23 -10.41
C GLN A 70 11.22 -11.27 -9.51
N GLY A 71 10.29 -10.34 -9.72
CA GLY A 71 9.12 -10.16 -8.86
C GLY A 71 9.54 -9.86 -7.40
N THR A 72 9.05 -10.66 -6.46
CA THR A 72 9.40 -10.60 -5.03
C THR A 72 10.64 -11.43 -4.67
N THR A 73 11.31 -12.03 -5.64
CA THR A 73 12.58 -12.76 -5.42
C THR A 73 13.75 -11.85 -5.75
N ALA A 74 14.75 -11.80 -4.87
CA ALA A 74 16.01 -11.11 -5.10
C ALA A 74 17.19 -12.04 -4.81
N ARG A 75 18.10 -12.18 -5.77
CA ARG A 75 19.39 -12.83 -5.56
C ARG A 75 20.45 -11.76 -5.37
N ILE A 76 21.14 -11.81 -4.25
CA ILE A 76 22.18 -10.84 -3.88
C ILE A 76 23.51 -11.59 -3.82
N THR A 77 24.51 -11.16 -4.59
CA THR A 77 25.91 -11.57 -4.41
C THR A 77 26.60 -10.52 -3.55
N GLY A 78 26.94 -10.89 -2.33
CA GLY A 78 27.49 -9.98 -1.33
C GLY A 78 28.98 -9.66 -1.52
N ILE A 79 29.43 -8.61 -0.85
CA ILE A 79 30.81 -8.11 -0.91
C ILE A 79 31.77 -8.84 0.05
N GLY A 80 31.30 -9.85 0.79
CA GLY A 80 32.14 -10.61 1.73
C GLY A 80 32.74 -9.75 2.86
N GLY A 81 32.00 -8.74 3.32
CA GLY A 81 32.42 -7.82 4.38
C GLY A 81 33.60 -6.92 4.00
N ARG A 82 33.87 -6.72 2.70
CA ARG A 82 34.98 -5.89 2.21
C ARG A 82 34.52 -5.06 1.02
N LEU A 83 34.73 -3.74 1.07
CA LEU A 83 34.41 -2.89 -0.06
C LEU A 83 35.30 -3.23 -1.28
N PRO A 84 34.76 -3.16 -2.51
CA PRO A 84 35.58 -3.27 -3.71
C PRO A 84 36.70 -2.23 -3.73
N VAL A 85 37.88 -2.58 -4.25
CA VAL A 85 39.06 -1.69 -4.31
C VAL A 85 38.73 -0.34 -5.00
N GLN A 86 37.78 -0.34 -5.93
CA GLN A 86 37.31 0.84 -6.67
C GLN A 86 36.39 1.77 -5.86
N ALA A 87 35.88 1.35 -4.70
CA ALA A 87 35.05 2.16 -3.80
C ALA A 87 35.87 3.05 -2.85
N VAL A 88 37.19 2.88 -2.83
CA VAL A 88 38.14 3.74 -2.10
C VAL A 88 38.52 4.94 -2.99
N GLN A 89 37.52 5.72 -3.42
CA GLN A 89 37.70 6.87 -4.32
C GLN A 89 38.01 8.17 -3.56
N GLN A 90 38.44 9.20 -4.31
CA GLN A 90 38.60 10.55 -3.78
C GLN A 90 37.26 11.26 -3.48
N GLU A 91 36.15 10.81 -4.07
CA GLU A 91 34.81 11.35 -3.79
C GLU A 91 33.97 10.34 -2.99
N PRO A 92 33.14 10.81 -2.04
CA PRO A 92 32.29 9.93 -1.26
C PRO A 92 31.19 9.30 -2.13
N ILE A 93 30.89 8.02 -1.90
CA ILE A 93 29.72 7.37 -2.52
C ILE A 93 28.46 7.92 -1.84
N GLU A 94 27.67 8.68 -2.61
CA GLU A 94 26.38 9.16 -2.14
C GLU A 94 25.32 8.07 -2.22
N LEU A 95 24.61 7.88 -1.10
CA LEU A 95 23.50 6.94 -0.91
C LEU A 95 22.25 7.71 -0.48
N PHE A 96 21.31 7.88 -1.42
CA PHE A 96 19.99 8.44 -1.15
C PHE A 96 19.04 7.37 -0.63
N LEU A 97 18.55 7.53 0.61
CA LEU A 97 17.73 6.54 1.31
C LEU A 97 16.30 7.01 1.58
N GLY A 98 15.83 8.05 0.88
CA GLY A 98 14.46 8.56 1.03
C GLY A 98 14.10 8.87 2.49
N ASN A 99 12.92 8.42 2.93
CA ASN A 99 12.50 8.44 4.35
C ASN A 99 12.64 7.04 5.02
N ALA A 100 13.52 6.17 4.49
CA ALA A 100 13.64 4.78 4.91
C ALA A 100 14.56 4.62 6.13
N GLY A 101 13.99 4.76 7.34
CA GLY A 101 14.77 4.61 8.56
C GLY A 101 15.37 3.22 8.74
N THR A 102 14.62 2.19 8.31
CA THR A 102 15.06 0.80 8.36
C THR A 102 16.20 0.47 7.38
N ALA A 103 16.52 1.38 6.46
CA ALA A 103 17.73 1.31 5.63
C ALA A 103 18.84 2.23 6.17
N MET A 104 18.51 3.48 6.49
CA MET A 104 19.47 4.52 6.95
C MET A 104 20.33 4.07 8.14
N ARG A 105 19.71 3.53 9.20
CA ARG A 105 20.44 3.16 10.42
C ARG A 105 21.39 1.98 10.20
N PRO A 106 20.93 0.82 9.72
CA PRO A 106 21.82 -0.34 9.58
C PRO A 106 22.89 -0.14 8.49
N LEU A 107 22.58 0.56 7.38
CA LEU A 107 23.63 0.91 6.40
C LEU A 107 24.68 1.86 7.00
N THR A 108 24.27 2.88 7.76
CA THR A 108 25.22 3.78 8.43
C THR A 108 26.19 2.98 9.31
N ALA A 109 25.68 2.06 10.12
CA ALA A 109 26.51 1.24 10.99
C ALA A 109 27.46 0.31 10.21
N ALA A 110 26.95 -0.39 9.21
CA ALA A 110 27.76 -1.30 8.40
C ALA A 110 28.86 -0.55 7.63
N LEU A 111 28.53 0.57 6.99
CA LEU A 111 29.48 1.35 6.18
C LEU A 111 30.53 2.06 7.03
N ALA A 112 30.18 2.47 8.25
CA ALA A 112 31.14 3.00 9.21
C ALA A 112 32.19 1.96 9.63
N MET A 113 31.81 0.68 9.69
CA MET A 113 32.75 -0.42 9.97
C MET A 113 33.58 -0.83 8.75
N LEU A 114 33.05 -0.69 7.53
CA LEU A 114 33.73 -1.05 6.29
C LEU A 114 34.81 -0.04 5.84
N GLN A 115 34.98 1.06 6.57
CA GLN A 115 36.03 2.08 6.37
C GLN A 115 36.09 2.69 4.94
N GLY A 116 34.93 2.86 4.29
CA GLY A 116 34.81 3.63 3.04
C GLY A 116 34.43 5.09 3.28
N ARG A 117 34.27 5.86 2.20
CA ARG A 117 33.82 7.26 2.24
C ARG A 117 32.40 7.36 1.68
N PHE A 118 31.45 7.78 2.49
CA PHE A 118 30.03 7.79 2.13
C PHE A 118 29.34 9.08 2.53
N LEU A 119 28.32 9.45 1.75
CA LEU A 119 27.34 10.48 2.10
C LEU A 119 25.96 9.82 2.19
N MET A 120 25.43 9.74 3.40
CA MET A 120 24.11 9.18 3.70
C MET A 120 23.07 10.30 3.71
N THR A 121 22.12 10.29 2.78
CA THR A 121 21.14 11.37 2.62
C THR A 121 19.72 10.86 2.36
N GLY A 122 18.75 11.77 2.26
CA GLY A 122 17.33 11.43 2.10
C GLY A 122 16.47 12.64 1.75
N VAL A 123 15.16 12.49 1.96
CA VAL A 123 14.19 13.59 1.82
C VAL A 123 14.23 14.51 3.06
N PRO A 124 13.69 15.74 3.02
CA PRO A 124 13.72 16.68 4.16
C PRO A 124 13.26 16.07 5.49
N ARG A 125 12.19 15.27 5.48
CA ARG A 125 11.70 14.58 6.69
C ARG A 125 12.73 13.65 7.33
N MET A 126 13.65 13.06 6.54
CA MET A 126 14.73 12.23 7.10
C MET A 126 15.66 13.04 8.00
N TYR A 127 15.82 14.34 7.75
CA TYR A 127 16.69 15.24 8.52
C TYR A 127 16.11 15.63 9.89
N GLU A 128 14.91 15.16 10.19
CA GLU A 128 14.24 15.35 11.48
C GLU A 128 14.15 14.03 12.27
N ARG A 129 14.66 12.91 11.70
CA ARG A 129 14.58 11.60 12.34
C ARG A 129 15.85 11.29 13.12
N PRO A 130 15.76 11.01 14.44
CA PRO A 130 16.93 10.87 15.29
C PRO A 130 17.84 9.71 14.86
N ILE A 131 19.14 9.96 14.88
CA ILE A 131 20.20 8.96 14.66
C ILE A 131 21.39 9.15 15.64
N GLY A 132 21.31 10.14 16.53
CA GLY A 132 22.32 10.49 17.54
C GLY A 132 22.95 9.30 18.26
N ASP A 133 22.14 8.53 18.98
CA ASP A 133 22.64 7.41 19.79
C ASP A 133 23.38 6.35 18.97
N LEU A 134 23.00 6.15 17.70
CA LEU A 134 23.74 5.25 16.80
C LEU A 134 25.12 5.82 16.46
N VAL A 135 25.19 7.11 16.14
CA VAL A 135 26.46 7.80 15.84
C VAL A 135 27.36 7.77 17.07
N ASP A 136 26.83 7.98 18.26
CA ASP A 136 27.60 7.92 19.51
C ASP A 136 28.14 6.51 19.77
N GLY A 137 27.33 5.46 19.54
CA GLY A 137 27.78 4.08 19.60
C GLY A 137 28.90 3.75 18.60
N LEU A 138 28.80 4.27 17.37
CA LEU A 138 29.83 4.10 16.34
C LEU A 138 31.12 4.86 16.68
N ARG A 139 31.02 6.08 17.23
CA ARG A 139 32.18 6.87 17.67
C ARG A 139 32.90 6.24 18.85
N GLN A 140 32.19 5.58 19.78
CA GLN A 140 32.82 4.77 20.84
C GLN A 140 33.67 3.63 20.27
N LEU A 141 33.27 3.08 19.12
CA LEU A 141 34.02 2.08 18.36
C LEU A 141 35.13 2.67 17.49
N GLY A 142 35.35 3.99 17.53
CA GLY A 142 36.38 4.67 16.74
C GLY A 142 36.00 4.94 15.27
N CYS A 143 34.74 4.75 14.89
CA CYS A 143 34.27 5.10 13.55
C CYS A 143 34.20 6.62 13.35
N ASP A 144 34.64 7.09 12.18
CA ASP A 144 34.51 8.49 11.77
C ASP A 144 33.14 8.73 11.12
N VAL A 145 32.26 9.39 11.86
CA VAL A 145 30.90 9.75 11.43
C VAL A 145 30.62 11.20 11.80
N GLU A 146 30.39 12.04 10.80
CA GLU A 146 30.09 13.46 10.94
C GLU A 146 28.66 13.78 10.50
N TYR A 147 28.00 14.71 11.22
CA TYR A 147 26.74 15.30 10.75
C TYR A 147 27.05 16.32 9.64
N ALA A 148 26.40 16.17 8.50
CA ALA A 148 26.52 17.12 7.39
C ALA A 148 25.46 18.23 7.42
N GLY A 149 24.59 18.23 8.44
CA GLY A 149 23.56 19.23 8.69
C GLY A 149 23.37 19.43 10.20
N THR A 150 22.15 19.19 10.69
CA THR A 150 21.81 19.31 12.11
C THR A 150 22.39 18.17 12.94
N GLU A 151 23.01 18.49 14.08
CA GLU A 151 23.53 17.49 15.01
C GLU A 151 22.42 16.55 15.51
N GLY A 152 22.72 15.25 15.57
CA GLY A 152 21.77 14.20 15.98
C GLY A 152 20.88 13.66 14.84
N TYR A 153 20.95 14.25 13.64
CA TYR A 153 20.09 13.91 12.51
C TYR A 153 20.87 13.75 11.18
N PRO A 154 20.38 12.93 10.22
CA PRO A 154 20.93 12.92 8.86
C PRO A 154 20.83 14.31 8.19
N PRO A 155 21.62 14.60 7.13
CA PRO A 155 22.55 13.71 6.44
C PRO A 155 23.86 13.45 7.21
N LEU A 156 24.50 12.31 6.94
CA LEU A 156 25.74 11.88 7.58
C LEU A 156 26.88 11.70 6.57
N ARG A 157 28.09 12.10 6.94
CA ARG A 157 29.33 11.75 6.24
C ARG A 157 30.06 10.68 7.03
N ILE A 158 30.47 9.61 6.35
CA ILE A 158 31.18 8.48 6.95
C ILE A 158 32.59 8.41 6.35
N GLY A 159 33.58 8.18 7.19
CA GLY A 159 34.98 8.00 6.80
C GLY A 159 35.79 9.31 6.75
N PRO A 160 37.12 9.21 6.61
CA PRO A 160 38.02 10.34 6.79
C PRO A 160 37.83 11.44 5.74
N ARG A 161 37.94 12.70 6.19
CA ARG A 161 37.89 13.90 5.32
C ARG A 161 39.00 13.93 4.27
N ALA A 162 40.16 13.36 4.55
CA ALA A 162 41.31 13.26 3.65
C ALA A 162 41.96 11.87 3.69
N LEU A 163 42.40 11.37 2.53
CA LEU A 163 43.16 10.13 2.45
C LEU A 163 44.55 10.32 3.09
N PRO A 164 45.12 9.32 3.79
CA PRO A 164 46.52 9.33 4.16
C PRO A 164 47.38 9.56 2.90
N THR A 165 48.32 10.50 2.95
CA THR A 165 49.20 10.83 1.82
C THR A 165 49.94 9.58 1.32
N ALA A 166 50.10 9.48 -0.01
CA ALA A 166 50.50 8.31 -0.81
C ALA A 166 51.88 7.64 -0.51
N ASN A 167 52.51 7.92 0.64
CA ASN A 167 53.77 7.29 1.06
C ASN A 167 53.58 6.08 2.01
N ALA A 168 52.35 5.65 2.25
CA ALA A 168 52.09 4.38 2.95
C ALA A 168 51.85 3.27 1.92
N ASN A 169 52.72 2.26 1.91
CA ASN A 169 52.63 1.07 1.06
C ASN A 169 51.19 0.53 1.00
N ALA A 170 50.65 0.34 -0.22
CA ALA A 170 49.30 -0.18 -0.45
C ALA A 170 49.03 -1.58 0.15
N ASN A 171 50.09 -2.32 0.52
CA ASN A 171 50.01 -3.59 1.25
C ASN A 171 49.89 -3.45 2.78
N ALA A 172 49.90 -2.23 3.34
CA ALA A 172 49.72 -1.97 4.77
C ALA A 172 48.26 -1.76 5.19
N ASN A 173 47.34 -1.53 4.24
CA ASN A 173 45.94 -1.17 4.54
C ASN A 173 45.08 -2.31 5.08
N ALA A 174 45.44 -3.58 4.83
CA ALA A 174 44.73 -4.72 5.43
C ALA A 174 45.02 -4.87 6.94
N ASN A 175 46.20 -4.42 7.40
CA ASN A 175 46.62 -4.44 8.81
C ASN A 175 46.36 -3.10 9.53
N ALA A 176 46.03 -2.03 8.79
CA ALA A 176 45.65 -0.73 9.36
C ALA A 176 44.24 -0.77 9.98
N ALA A 177 43.31 -1.51 9.38
CA ALA A 177 41.95 -1.67 9.89
C ALA A 177 41.92 -2.40 11.25
N SER A 178 42.78 -3.41 11.45
CA SER A 178 42.92 -4.08 12.74
C SER A 178 43.63 -3.24 13.80
N THR A 179 44.42 -2.23 13.40
CA THR A 179 45.12 -1.34 14.34
C THR A 179 44.32 -0.10 14.75
N LEU A 180 43.42 0.41 13.90
CA LEU A 180 42.50 1.51 14.24
C LEU A 180 41.53 1.09 15.35
N PHE A 181 40.89 -0.07 15.22
CA PHE A 181 39.91 -0.53 16.20
C PHE A 181 40.52 -1.18 17.45
N ALA A 182 41.73 -1.73 17.36
CA ALA A 182 42.39 -2.37 18.51
C ALA A 182 42.77 -1.41 19.66
N GLN A 183 42.72 -0.09 19.45
CA GLN A 183 42.96 0.92 20.49
C GLN A 183 41.66 1.41 21.17
N HIS A 184 40.49 1.04 20.65
CA HIS A 184 39.20 1.46 21.18
C HIS A 184 38.54 0.39 22.04
N SER A 185 37.60 0.82 22.88
CA SER A 185 36.94 -0.05 23.85
C SER A 185 36.14 -1.14 23.15
N SER A 186 36.39 -2.40 23.51
CA SER A 186 35.53 -3.53 23.14
C SER A 186 34.16 -3.49 23.85
N LEU A 187 33.96 -2.55 24.78
CA LEU A 187 32.68 -2.30 25.45
C LEU A 187 32.07 -0.99 24.95
N VAL A 188 30.84 -1.07 24.43
CA VAL A 188 30.06 0.07 23.92
C VAL A 188 28.79 0.18 24.75
N ARG A 189 28.49 1.38 25.25
CA ARG A 189 27.22 1.65 25.93
C ARG A 189 26.19 2.16 24.96
N VAL A 190 25.00 1.58 25.02
CA VAL A 190 23.87 1.88 24.14
C VAL A 190 22.62 2.13 24.98
N ARG A 191 21.92 3.23 24.72
CA ARG A 191 20.64 3.51 25.37
C ARG A 191 19.57 2.50 24.97
N GLY A 192 18.89 1.92 25.96
CA GLY A 192 17.83 0.93 25.75
C GLY A 192 16.46 1.52 25.43
N ASP A 193 16.24 2.79 25.76
CA ASP A 193 14.91 3.42 25.90
C ASP A 193 14.47 4.28 24.69
N VAL A 194 15.32 4.41 23.67
CA VAL A 194 15.06 5.32 22.52
C VAL A 194 14.54 4.58 21.29
N SER A 195 15.31 3.63 20.76
CA SER A 195 14.96 2.92 19.52
C SER A 195 15.72 1.61 19.36
N SER A 196 15.00 0.52 19.08
CA SER A 196 15.63 -0.77 18.75
C SER A 196 16.48 -0.73 17.48
N GLN A 197 16.25 0.25 16.58
CA GLN A 197 17.00 0.35 15.33
C GLN A 197 18.49 0.65 15.55
N PHE A 198 18.86 1.29 16.66
CA PHE A 198 20.26 1.64 16.94
C PHE A 198 21.05 0.41 17.37
N LEU A 199 20.58 -0.29 18.41
CA LEU A 199 21.23 -1.53 18.85
C LEU A 199 21.25 -2.60 17.75
N THR A 200 20.14 -2.77 17.02
CA THR A 200 20.10 -3.76 15.93
C THR A 200 21.06 -3.41 14.78
N ALA A 201 21.20 -2.13 14.43
CA ALA A 201 22.20 -1.68 13.46
C ALA A 201 23.63 -1.98 13.93
N LEU A 202 23.94 -1.70 15.20
CA LEU A 202 25.25 -2.00 15.80
C LEU A 202 25.54 -3.50 15.82
N LEU A 203 24.57 -4.34 16.23
CA LEU A 203 24.70 -5.79 16.23
C LEU A 203 24.95 -6.36 14.82
N MET A 204 24.30 -5.80 13.80
CA MET A 204 24.54 -6.18 12.40
C MET A 204 25.88 -5.67 11.85
N ALA A 205 26.44 -4.61 12.42
CA ALA A 205 27.74 -4.10 11.99
C ALA A 205 28.91 -4.77 12.73
N ALA A 206 28.69 -5.27 13.96
CA ALA A 206 29.74 -5.80 14.83
C ALA A 206 30.62 -6.90 14.20
N PRO A 207 30.11 -7.86 13.41
CA PRO A 207 30.96 -8.87 12.76
C PRO A 207 32.01 -8.29 11.81
N LEU A 208 31.81 -7.05 11.32
CA LEU A 208 32.72 -6.38 10.40
C LEU A 208 33.95 -5.79 11.11
N ALA A 209 33.93 -5.69 12.44
CA ALA A 209 35.00 -5.06 13.22
C ALA A 209 36.26 -5.92 13.39
N GLY A 210 36.15 -7.24 13.15
CA GLY A 210 37.28 -8.18 13.23
C GLY A 210 37.80 -8.49 14.64
N HIS A 211 37.15 -8.00 15.69
CA HIS A 211 37.48 -8.25 17.10
C HIS A 211 36.18 -8.35 17.93
N THR A 212 36.28 -8.83 19.18
CA THR A 212 35.12 -8.99 20.05
C THR A 212 34.55 -7.62 20.43
N ILE A 213 33.23 -7.44 20.28
CA ILE A 213 32.49 -6.25 20.72
C ILE A 213 31.38 -6.68 21.67
N THR A 214 31.27 -5.96 22.77
CA THR A 214 30.23 -6.12 23.80
C THR A 214 29.42 -4.82 23.89
N PHE A 215 28.11 -4.94 23.72
CA PHE A 215 27.16 -3.85 23.91
C PHE A 215 26.50 -3.97 25.28
N GLU A 216 26.66 -2.97 26.14
CA GLU A 216 25.98 -2.83 27.43
C GLU A 216 24.79 -1.88 27.28
N ILE A 217 23.63 -2.30 27.76
CA ILE A 217 22.40 -1.51 27.64
C ILE A 217 22.22 -0.62 28.87
N ASP A 218 22.18 0.69 28.62
CA ASP A 218 21.85 1.70 29.62
C ASP A 218 20.32 1.84 29.72
N GLY A 219 19.77 1.61 30.92
CA GLY A 219 18.33 1.74 31.20
C GLY A 219 17.49 0.53 30.78
N GLU A 220 16.18 0.74 30.61
CA GLU A 220 15.25 -0.31 30.19
C GLU A 220 15.28 -0.49 28.67
N LEU A 221 15.44 -1.73 28.21
CA LEU A 221 15.43 -2.06 26.79
C LEU A 221 14.00 -2.16 26.25
N ILE A 222 13.59 -1.19 25.43
CA ILE A 222 12.31 -1.22 24.73
C ILE A 222 12.40 -2.02 23.43
N SER A 223 11.24 -2.39 22.86
CA SER A 223 11.17 -2.98 21.51
C SER A 223 12.02 -4.27 21.33
N LYS A 224 12.15 -5.06 22.41
CA LYS A 224 12.84 -6.37 22.45
C LYS A 224 12.49 -7.30 21.27
N PRO A 225 11.23 -7.37 20.79
CA PRO A 225 10.88 -8.13 19.59
C PRO A 225 11.75 -7.87 18.35
N TYR A 226 12.07 -6.61 18.05
CA TYR A 226 12.87 -6.28 16.86
C TYR A 226 14.33 -6.69 17.01
N ILE A 227 14.82 -6.72 18.25
CA ILE A 227 16.15 -7.23 18.56
C ILE A 227 16.13 -8.75 18.42
N ALA A 228 15.11 -9.45 18.91
CA ALA A 228 14.94 -10.89 18.73
C ALA A 228 14.94 -11.31 17.25
N ILE A 229 14.21 -10.59 16.38
CA ILE A 229 14.26 -10.80 14.91
C ILE A 229 15.71 -10.70 14.41
N THR A 230 16.43 -9.65 14.84
CA THR A 230 17.81 -9.40 14.41
C THR A 230 18.73 -10.55 14.85
N LEU A 231 18.63 -11.00 16.10
CA LEU A 231 19.43 -12.12 16.61
C LEU A 231 19.15 -13.42 15.84
N ASN A 232 17.86 -13.71 15.56
CA ASN A 232 17.48 -14.89 14.77
C ASN A 232 18.08 -14.84 13.35
N LEU A 233 17.99 -13.68 12.69
CA LEU A 233 18.53 -13.51 11.35
C LEU A 233 20.05 -13.56 11.33
N LEU A 234 20.74 -12.93 12.30
CA LEU A 234 22.19 -13.06 12.43
C LEU A 234 22.62 -14.52 12.56
N GLN A 235 21.91 -15.30 13.38
CA GLN A 235 22.19 -16.73 13.53
C GLN A 235 22.01 -17.50 12.22
N ARG A 236 20.97 -17.18 11.41
CA ARG A 236 20.78 -17.78 10.08
C ARG A 236 21.90 -17.44 9.10
N PHE A 237 22.56 -16.30 9.28
CA PHE A 237 23.75 -15.89 8.53
C PHE A 237 25.08 -16.28 9.21
N GLY A 238 25.04 -17.25 10.12
CA GLY A 238 26.25 -17.82 10.76
C GLY A 238 26.86 -16.98 11.88
N VAL A 239 26.19 -15.91 12.33
CA VAL A 239 26.67 -15.03 13.40
C VAL A 239 25.91 -15.30 14.69
N THR A 240 26.62 -15.81 15.69
CA THR A 240 26.07 -16.00 17.04
C THR A 240 26.34 -14.77 17.89
N VAL A 241 25.28 -14.21 18.48
CA VAL A 241 25.37 -13.15 19.48
C VAL A 241 25.12 -13.75 20.86
N GLN A 242 26.11 -13.70 21.74
CA GLN A 242 25.96 -14.12 23.13
C GLN A 242 25.20 -13.06 23.93
N ARG A 243 24.49 -13.50 24.97
CA ARG A 243 23.71 -12.63 25.85
C ARG A 243 23.99 -12.98 27.31
N ASP A 244 23.78 -12.03 28.22
CA ASP A 244 23.89 -12.27 29.66
C ASP A 244 22.95 -13.39 30.13
N SER A 245 23.37 -14.15 31.15
CA SER A 245 22.61 -15.31 31.67
C SER A 245 21.38 -14.93 32.47
N ASP A 246 21.34 -13.74 33.07
CA ASP A 246 20.31 -13.36 34.04
C ASP A 246 19.03 -12.91 33.35
N THR A 247 19.14 -11.88 32.49
CA THR A 247 17.99 -11.29 31.79
C THR A 247 18.04 -11.57 30.29
N GLY A 248 19.23 -11.78 29.74
CA GLY A 248 19.47 -11.94 28.31
C GLY A 248 19.20 -10.67 27.49
N TRP A 249 19.18 -9.50 28.13
CA TRP A 249 18.86 -8.21 27.50
C TRP A 249 19.71 -7.04 28.00
N LYS A 250 20.63 -7.26 28.94
CA LYS A 250 21.53 -6.21 29.46
C LYS A 250 22.83 -6.13 28.70
N GLN A 251 23.28 -7.26 28.15
CA GLN A 251 24.56 -7.34 27.45
C GLN A 251 24.46 -8.22 26.22
N PHE A 252 25.09 -7.80 25.13
CA PHE A 252 25.19 -8.54 23.88
C PHE A 252 26.63 -8.59 23.42
N THR A 253 27.17 -9.78 23.18
CA THR A 253 28.56 -9.96 22.77
C THR A 253 28.63 -10.65 21.41
N VAL A 254 29.36 -10.04 20.49
CA VAL A 254 29.73 -10.61 19.19
C VAL A 254 31.22 -10.91 19.24
N GLU A 255 31.57 -12.18 19.10
CA GLU A 255 32.96 -12.64 19.25
C GLU A 255 33.83 -12.31 18.05
N ALA A 256 35.13 -12.15 18.29
CA ALA A 256 36.14 -12.07 17.25
C ALA A 256 36.04 -13.27 16.29
N GLY A 257 36.20 -13.01 15.00
CA GLY A 257 36.13 -14.04 13.96
C GLY A 257 34.71 -14.40 13.52
N ALA A 258 33.66 -13.77 14.06
CA ALA A 258 32.33 -13.84 13.50
C ALA A 258 32.34 -13.35 12.04
N MET A 259 31.80 -14.16 11.13
CA MET A 259 31.74 -13.85 9.70
C MET A 259 30.39 -14.24 9.14
N TYR A 260 29.86 -13.41 8.25
CA TYR A 260 28.61 -13.70 7.56
C TYR A 260 28.75 -14.83 6.55
N GLN A 261 27.90 -15.83 6.69
CA GLN A 261 27.76 -16.96 5.77
C GLN A 261 26.40 -16.89 5.09
N SER A 262 26.38 -17.08 3.77
CA SER A 262 25.10 -17.16 3.04
C SER A 262 24.34 -18.42 3.47
N PRO A 263 23.04 -18.32 3.80
CA PRO A 263 22.18 -19.50 4.01
C PRO A 263 21.81 -20.20 2.69
N GLY A 264 22.29 -19.72 1.54
CA GLY A 264 21.87 -20.17 0.22
C GLY A 264 20.52 -19.56 -0.17
N GLU A 265 19.45 -19.97 0.51
CA GLU A 265 18.09 -19.47 0.27
C GLU A 265 17.40 -19.10 1.59
N LEU A 266 16.54 -18.07 1.55
CA LEU A 266 15.76 -17.65 2.71
C LEU A 266 14.39 -17.12 2.27
N HIS A 267 13.34 -17.62 2.92
CA HIS A 267 11.97 -17.15 2.74
C HIS A 267 11.62 -16.10 3.81
N ILE A 268 11.12 -14.96 3.35
CA ILE A 268 10.65 -13.88 4.21
C ILE A 268 9.16 -14.12 4.49
N GLU A 269 8.81 -14.27 5.77
CA GLU A 269 7.43 -14.38 6.23
C GLU A 269 6.65 -13.08 6.00
N ALA A 270 5.32 -13.20 5.93
CA ALA A 270 4.42 -12.06 5.83
C ALA A 270 4.56 -11.10 7.02
N ASP A 271 4.27 -9.82 6.80
CA ASP A 271 4.40 -8.77 7.81
C ASP A 271 3.38 -8.93 8.97
N ALA A 272 3.86 -9.28 10.17
CA ALA A 272 3.00 -9.50 11.34
C ALA A 272 2.33 -8.20 11.83
N SER A 273 3.01 -7.06 11.69
CA SER A 273 2.39 -5.75 11.94
C SER A 273 1.17 -5.53 11.04
N SER A 274 1.28 -5.85 9.74
CA SER A 274 0.19 -5.71 8.78
C SER A 274 -0.92 -6.75 8.98
N ALA A 275 -0.58 -7.93 9.51
CA ALA A 275 -1.57 -8.93 9.92
C ALA A 275 -2.53 -8.40 10.99
N SER A 276 -2.07 -7.49 11.87
CA SER A 276 -2.92 -6.91 12.92
C SER A 276 -4.20 -6.28 12.38
N TYR A 277 -4.16 -5.63 11.19
CA TYR A 277 -5.35 -5.01 10.60
C TYR A 277 -6.41 -6.04 10.22
N PHE A 278 -5.99 -7.22 9.75
CA PHE A 278 -6.90 -8.29 9.33
C PHE A 278 -7.34 -9.17 10.49
N ILE A 279 -6.51 -9.31 11.54
CA ILE A 279 -6.92 -9.87 12.82
C ILE A 279 -8.02 -8.98 13.44
N ALA A 280 -7.80 -7.66 13.49
CA ALA A 280 -8.81 -6.72 13.96
C ALA A 280 -10.06 -6.73 13.07
N LEU A 281 -9.91 -6.83 11.75
CA LEU A 281 -11.04 -6.97 10.83
C LEU A 281 -11.89 -8.20 11.14
N GLY A 282 -11.27 -9.35 11.37
CA GLY A 282 -11.98 -10.58 11.77
C GLY A 282 -12.73 -10.41 13.10
N ALA A 283 -12.10 -9.77 14.08
CA ALA A 283 -12.73 -9.48 15.36
C ALA A 283 -13.92 -8.49 15.23
N ILE A 284 -13.76 -7.46 14.40
CA ILE A 284 -14.76 -6.39 14.23
C ILE A 284 -15.90 -6.84 13.33
N ALA A 285 -15.67 -7.62 12.28
CA ALA A 285 -16.61 -7.75 11.16
C ALA A 285 -16.92 -9.19 10.69
N SER A 286 -16.27 -10.22 11.23
CA SER A 286 -16.53 -11.62 10.84
C SER A 286 -17.42 -12.33 11.86
N ASP A 287 -18.73 -12.30 11.62
CA ASP A 287 -19.73 -12.97 12.45
C ASP A 287 -19.76 -14.49 12.18
N PRO A 288 -19.37 -15.35 13.14
CA PRO A 288 -19.38 -16.79 12.95
C PRO A 288 -20.80 -17.36 12.77
N ALA A 289 -21.86 -16.67 13.24
CA ALA A 289 -23.24 -17.09 13.00
C ALA A 289 -23.62 -17.06 11.51
N GLN A 290 -22.90 -16.27 10.71
CA GLN A 290 -23.02 -16.20 9.26
C GLN A 290 -21.97 -17.06 8.52
N GLY A 291 -21.16 -17.83 9.27
CA GLY A 291 -20.05 -18.60 8.71
C GLY A 291 -18.88 -17.75 8.23
N HIS A 292 -18.79 -16.49 8.65
CA HIS A 292 -17.74 -15.56 8.21
C HIS A 292 -16.45 -15.75 9.01
N SER A 293 -15.30 -15.63 8.33
CA SER A 293 -13.96 -15.60 8.94
C SER A 293 -12.96 -14.88 8.04
N ILE A 294 -11.89 -14.36 8.64
CA ILE A 294 -10.73 -13.86 7.90
C ILE A 294 -9.56 -14.82 8.11
N THR A 295 -8.96 -15.29 7.03
CA THR A 295 -7.72 -16.06 7.07
C THR A 295 -6.56 -15.23 6.50
N VAL A 296 -5.54 -15.03 7.30
CA VAL A 296 -4.28 -14.38 6.93
C VAL A 296 -3.26 -15.46 6.58
N GLN A 297 -2.68 -15.39 5.38
CA GLN A 297 -1.70 -16.34 4.87
C GLN A 297 -0.27 -15.78 4.90
N GLY A 298 0.71 -16.64 5.21
CA GLY A 298 2.14 -16.34 5.19
C GLY A 298 2.75 -15.96 6.54
N VAL A 299 1.95 -15.94 7.60
CA VAL A 299 2.36 -15.67 8.99
C VAL A 299 1.46 -16.49 9.92
N GLY A 300 2.05 -17.08 10.97
CA GLY A 300 1.34 -17.96 11.89
C GLY A 300 2.12 -18.14 13.21
N ALA A 301 1.88 -19.26 13.89
CA ALA A 301 2.42 -19.53 15.23
C ALA A 301 3.96 -19.58 15.31
N ASP A 302 4.63 -19.89 14.20
CA ASP A 302 6.09 -20.01 14.15
C ASP A 302 6.79 -18.70 13.75
N SER A 303 6.03 -17.60 13.62
CA SER A 303 6.57 -16.29 13.25
C SER A 303 7.63 -15.81 14.23
N ILE A 304 8.76 -15.32 13.69
CA ILE A 304 9.81 -14.71 14.51
C ILE A 304 9.51 -13.25 14.88
N GLN A 305 8.46 -12.67 14.31
CA GLN A 305 8.06 -11.29 14.55
C GLN A 305 7.22 -11.19 15.81
N GLY A 306 7.67 -10.41 16.81
CA GLY A 306 6.90 -10.31 18.06
C GLY A 306 5.53 -9.62 17.93
N ASP A 307 5.28 -8.87 16.86
CA ASP A 307 3.96 -8.31 16.56
C ASP A 307 2.88 -9.39 16.34
N ILE A 308 3.27 -10.65 16.12
CA ILE A 308 2.34 -11.80 16.11
C ILE A 308 1.54 -11.92 17.42
N ARG A 309 2.11 -11.43 18.53
CA ARG A 309 1.46 -11.40 19.85
C ARG A 309 0.26 -10.45 19.92
N PHE A 310 -0.01 -9.69 18.85
CA PHE A 310 -1.27 -8.96 18.71
C PHE A 310 -2.48 -9.90 18.85
N ILE A 311 -2.34 -11.18 18.50
CA ILE A 311 -3.35 -12.22 18.72
C ILE A 311 -3.81 -12.24 20.20
N GLU A 312 -2.87 -12.24 21.15
CA GLU A 312 -3.18 -12.27 22.60
C GLU A 312 -4.05 -11.06 23.01
N ALA A 313 -3.74 -9.88 22.47
CA ALA A 313 -4.51 -8.66 22.74
C ALA A 313 -5.89 -8.69 22.08
N ALA A 314 -5.98 -9.18 20.84
CA ALA A 314 -7.25 -9.32 20.13
C ALA A 314 -8.17 -10.33 20.83
N GLU A 315 -7.65 -11.47 21.28
CA GLU A 315 -8.37 -12.47 22.07
C GLU A 315 -8.83 -11.89 23.42
N ALA A 316 -7.99 -11.09 24.09
CA ALA A 316 -8.38 -10.39 25.32
C ALA A 316 -9.54 -9.38 25.10
N MET A 317 -9.64 -8.81 23.89
CA MET A 317 -10.79 -7.98 23.47
C MET A 317 -11.99 -8.81 22.98
N GLY A 318 -11.87 -10.14 22.86
CA GLY A 318 -12.96 -11.05 22.49
C GLY A 318 -12.90 -11.58 21.05
N ALA A 319 -11.77 -11.52 20.36
CA ALA A 319 -11.56 -12.26 19.12
C ALA A 319 -11.46 -13.78 19.39
N SER A 320 -11.87 -14.59 18.43
CA SER A 320 -11.56 -16.02 18.37
C SER A 320 -10.50 -16.24 17.30
N VAL A 321 -9.33 -16.75 17.69
CA VAL A 321 -8.19 -16.92 16.80
C VAL A 321 -7.74 -18.38 16.80
N SER A 322 -7.41 -18.88 15.61
CA SER A 322 -6.75 -20.18 15.43
C SER A 322 -5.56 -20.00 14.49
N SER A 323 -4.45 -20.67 14.76
CA SER A 323 -3.21 -20.50 14.00
C SER A 323 -2.61 -21.84 13.59
N THR A 324 -2.14 -21.92 12.34
CA THR A 324 -1.17 -22.91 11.87
C THR A 324 0.25 -22.29 11.96
N PRO A 325 1.33 -23.01 11.60
CA PRO A 325 2.66 -22.42 11.49
C PRO A 325 2.73 -21.20 10.55
N ASP A 326 1.92 -21.19 9.48
CA ASP A 326 2.01 -20.27 8.35
C ASP A 326 0.71 -19.49 8.05
N SER A 327 -0.35 -19.67 8.85
CA SER A 327 -1.61 -18.95 8.68
C SER A 327 -2.32 -18.68 10.01
N ILE A 328 -3.19 -17.67 10.01
CA ILE A 328 -4.03 -17.29 11.16
C ILE A 328 -5.46 -17.13 10.66
N THR A 329 -6.43 -17.76 11.31
CA THR A 329 -7.86 -17.60 11.02
C THR A 329 -8.56 -16.95 12.20
N ILE A 330 -9.32 -15.90 11.92
CA ILE A 330 -9.92 -15.01 12.91
C ILE A 330 -11.41 -14.86 12.68
N GLN A 331 -12.18 -14.92 13.77
CA GLN A 331 -13.60 -14.64 13.81
C GLN A 331 -13.93 -13.79 15.06
N ARG A 332 -15.10 -13.17 15.05
CA ARG A 332 -15.63 -12.50 16.24
C ARG A 332 -16.02 -13.55 17.29
N GLY A 333 -15.45 -13.44 18.50
CA GLY A 333 -15.83 -14.28 19.65
C GLY A 333 -16.86 -13.62 20.57
N GLN A 334 -16.72 -12.31 20.81
CA GLN A 334 -17.60 -11.51 21.65
C GLN A 334 -18.00 -10.20 20.94
N TRP A 335 -19.24 -9.73 21.18
CA TRP A 335 -19.70 -8.42 20.77
C TRP A 335 -20.56 -7.75 21.86
N PRO A 336 -20.42 -6.45 22.15
CA PRO A 336 -19.31 -5.58 21.74
C PRO A 336 -17.95 -6.15 22.18
N LEU A 337 -16.86 -5.63 21.62
CA LEU A 337 -15.52 -6.03 22.07
C LEU A 337 -15.34 -5.66 23.56
N ARG A 338 -14.41 -6.30 24.25
CA ARG A 338 -14.07 -5.95 25.63
C ARG A 338 -13.00 -4.87 25.65
N ALA A 339 -13.18 -3.82 26.47
CA ALA A 339 -12.11 -2.86 26.73
C ALA A 339 -10.98 -3.48 27.56
N ILE A 340 -9.74 -3.10 27.25
CA ILE A 340 -8.52 -3.63 27.89
C ILE A 340 -7.62 -2.52 28.43
N ASP A 341 -6.77 -2.85 29.40
CA ASP A 341 -5.62 -2.04 29.83
C ASP A 341 -4.35 -2.85 29.55
N LEU A 342 -3.52 -2.39 28.60
CA LEU A 342 -2.42 -3.17 28.07
C LEU A 342 -1.10 -2.38 28.03
N ASP A 343 -0.03 -3.04 28.46
CA ASP A 343 1.34 -2.64 28.16
C ASP A 343 1.70 -3.08 26.74
N CYS A 344 1.98 -2.12 25.85
CA CYS A 344 2.20 -2.37 24.44
C CYS A 344 3.67 -2.52 24.04
N ASN A 345 4.62 -2.61 24.98
CA ASN A 345 6.05 -2.74 24.70
C ASN A 345 6.42 -3.92 23.79
N HIS A 346 5.60 -4.98 23.79
CA HIS A 346 5.82 -6.19 22.99
C HIS A 346 5.22 -6.16 21.59
N ILE A 347 4.32 -5.21 21.32
CA ILE A 347 3.63 -5.06 20.04
C ILE A 347 3.52 -3.58 19.66
N PRO A 348 4.60 -2.78 19.81
CA PRO A 348 4.49 -1.32 19.81
C PRO A 348 3.90 -0.80 18.50
N ASP A 349 4.23 -1.45 17.39
CA ASP A 349 3.80 -1.05 16.05
C ASP A 349 2.36 -1.52 15.73
N ALA A 350 1.99 -2.75 16.14
CA ALA A 350 0.64 -3.30 15.96
C ALA A 350 -0.40 -2.72 16.95
N ALA A 351 0.03 -2.15 18.08
CA ALA A 351 -0.86 -1.59 19.09
C ALA A 351 -1.73 -0.42 18.59
N MET A 352 -1.35 0.27 17.50
CA MET A 352 -2.20 1.29 16.87
C MET A 352 -3.56 0.72 16.44
N THR A 353 -3.57 -0.54 16.01
CA THR A 353 -4.80 -1.21 15.60
C THR A 353 -5.75 -1.43 16.79
N LEU A 354 -5.23 -1.65 18.01
CA LEU A 354 -6.04 -1.76 19.23
C LEU A 354 -6.78 -0.44 19.55
N ALA A 355 -6.15 0.70 19.27
CA ALA A 355 -6.77 2.01 19.49
C ALA A 355 -8.03 2.19 18.62
N VAL A 356 -8.08 1.59 17.43
CA VAL A 356 -9.25 1.59 16.56
C VAL A 356 -10.26 0.52 16.96
N MET A 357 -9.80 -0.68 17.38
CA MET A 357 -10.69 -1.69 17.97
C MET A 357 -11.45 -1.17 19.19
N ALA A 358 -10.84 -0.26 19.96
CA ALA A 358 -11.47 0.39 21.11
C ALA A 358 -12.75 1.19 20.76
N LEU A 359 -12.92 1.61 19.49
CA LEU A 359 -14.17 2.24 19.04
C LEU A 359 -15.38 1.30 19.10
N TYR A 360 -15.13 -0.01 19.12
CA TYR A 360 -16.13 -1.07 19.13
C TYR A 360 -16.19 -1.82 20.47
N ALA A 361 -15.46 -1.34 21.48
CA ALA A 361 -15.39 -1.96 22.79
C ALA A 361 -16.51 -1.46 23.72
N ASP A 362 -16.85 -2.24 24.72
CA ASP A 362 -17.60 -1.79 25.90
C ASP A 362 -16.61 -1.30 26.96
N GLY A 363 -16.62 -0.01 27.24
CA GLY A 363 -15.73 0.66 28.18
C GLY A 363 -14.54 1.39 27.53
N THR A 364 -13.59 1.83 28.36
CA THR A 364 -12.41 2.60 27.92
C THR A 364 -11.20 1.69 27.81
N THR A 365 -10.58 1.66 26.63
CA THR A 365 -9.33 0.92 26.40
C THR A 365 -8.13 1.82 26.68
N THR A 366 -7.16 1.33 27.46
CA THR A 366 -5.93 2.05 27.82
C THR A 366 -4.72 1.31 27.27
N LEU A 367 -3.92 1.99 26.45
CA LEU A 367 -2.67 1.46 25.89
C LEU A 367 -1.50 2.25 26.47
N ARG A 368 -0.57 1.57 27.15
CA ARG A 368 0.57 2.17 27.88
C ARG A 368 1.91 1.76 27.27
N ASN A 369 2.97 2.45 27.69
CA ASN A 369 4.35 2.21 27.27
C ASN A 369 4.54 2.35 25.75
N ILE A 370 3.91 3.38 25.19
CA ILE A 370 3.98 3.70 23.76
C ILE A 370 4.71 5.02 23.48
N ALA A 371 5.54 5.52 24.40
CA ALA A 371 6.30 6.77 24.23
C ALA A 371 7.04 6.86 22.87
N SER A 372 7.55 5.74 22.38
CA SER A 372 8.25 5.67 21.10
C SER A 372 7.40 6.10 19.90
N TRP A 373 6.06 6.10 19.99
CA TRP A 373 5.12 6.54 18.95
C TRP A 373 5.29 8.01 18.57
N ARG A 374 5.79 8.84 19.49
CA ARG A 374 5.94 10.29 19.27
C ARG A 374 7.03 10.64 18.26
N VAL A 375 8.00 9.75 18.08
CA VAL A 375 9.23 10.00 17.29
C VAL A 375 9.35 9.06 16.08
N LYS A 376 8.23 8.49 15.62
CA LYS A 376 8.18 7.61 14.44
C LYS A 376 8.01 8.45 13.16
N GLU A 377 7.24 7.97 12.19
CA GLU A 377 6.89 8.69 10.97
C GLU A 377 6.21 10.03 11.26
N THR A 378 5.25 10.02 12.19
CA THR A 378 4.56 11.18 12.77
C THR A 378 4.53 11.03 14.30
N ASP A 379 4.04 12.03 15.03
CA ASP A 379 3.63 11.81 16.42
C ASP A 379 2.31 11.01 16.41
N ARG A 380 2.44 9.68 16.47
CA ARG A 380 1.31 8.76 16.31
C ARG A 380 0.31 8.84 17.46
N ILE A 381 0.73 9.24 18.67
CA ILE A 381 -0.20 9.43 19.79
C ILE A 381 -1.11 10.62 19.48
N ALA A 382 -0.49 11.78 19.18
CA ALA A 382 -1.22 13.00 18.85
C ALA A 382 -2.10 12.85 17.61
N ALA A 383 -1.58 12.20 16.57
CA ALA A 383 -2.31 11.92 15.34
C ALA A 383 -3.51 11.01 15.63
N MET A 384 -3.30 9.84 16.26
CA MET A 384 -4.37 8.89 16.58
C MET A 384 -5.47 9.55 17.43
N ALA A 385 -5.09 10.29 18.48
CA ALA A 385 -6.06 10.96 19.32
C ALA A 385 -6.89 12.01 18.57
N ARG A 386 -6.26 12.78 17.67
CA ARG A 386 -6.97 13.76 16.83
C ARG A 386 -7.95 13.06 15.89
N GLU A 387 -7.51 12.03 15.19
CA GLU A 387 -8.33 11.35 14.18
C GLU A 387 -9.48 10.54 14.81
N LEU A 388 -9.26 9.86 15.95
CA LEU A 388 -10.32 9.16 16.68
C LEU A 388 -11.39 10.11 17.23
N ARG A 389 -11.02 11.31 17.69
CA ARG A 389 -11.99 12.34 18.12
C ARG A 389 -12.90 12.79 16.98
N LYS A 390 -12.41 12.81 15.73
CA LYS A 390 -13.25 13.11 14.55
C LYS A 390 -14.36 12.09 14.34
N LEU A 391 -14.11 10.83 14.68
CA LEU A 391 -15.08 9.72 14.59
C LEU A 391 -16.14 9.75 15.71
N GLY A 392 -15.98 10.62 16.72
CA GLY A 392 -16.90 10.77 17.85
C GLY A 392 -16.42 10.16 19.17
N ALA A 393 -15.22 9.57 19.20
CA ALA A 393 -14.65 9.01 20.42
C ALA A 393 -14.16 10.09 21.40
N SER A 394 -14.16 9.78 22.69
CA SER A 394 -13.42 10.55 23.68
C SER A 394 -12.03 9.95 23.84
N VAL A 395 -11.01 10.80 23.78
CA VAL A 395 -9.61 10.34 23.85
C VAL A 395 -8.82 11.18 24.85
N GLU A 396 -8.19 10.50 25.81
CA GLU A 396 -7.16 11.06 26.68
C GLU A 396 -5.79 10.57 26.19
N GLU A 397 -4.79 11.43 26.16
CA GLU A 397 -3.43 11.08 25.75
C GLU A 397 -2.41 11.70 26.71
N GLY A 398 -1.35 10.97 26.99
CA GLY A 398 -0.20 11.44 27.78
C GLY A 398 1.10 11.06 27.10
N ASP A 399 2.24 11.28 27.75
CA ASP A 399 3.56 11.13 27.12
C ASP A 399 3.81 9.73 26.55
N ASP A 400 3.27 8.70 27.18
CA ASP A 400 3.52 7.29 26.88
C ASP A 400 2.25 6.43 26.85
N TYR A 401 1.06 7.05 26.80
CA TYR A 401 -0.21 6.33 26.79
C TYR A 401 -1.30 7.02 25.97
N ILE A 402 -2.30 6.23 25.56
CA ILE A 402 -3.57 6.70 25.00
C ILE A 402 -4.74 5.93 25.62
N ARG A 403 -5.81 6.63 25.97
CA ARG A 403 -7.08 6.05 26.43
C ARG A 403 -8.19 6.42 25.47
N VAL A 404 -8.87 5.41 24.95
CA VAL A 404 -9.94 5.58 23.96
C VAL A 404 -11.24 5.06 24.56
N THR A 405 -12.21 5.96 24.70
CA THR A 405 -13.59 5.64 25.02
C THR A 405 -14.40 5.75 23.73
N PRO A 406 -15.14 4.69 23.33
CA PRO A 406 -15.94 4.71 22.10
C PRO A 406 -17.03 5.79 22.15
N PRO A 407 -17.62 6.17 21.01
CA PRO A 407 -18.82 7.00 20.99
C PRO A 407 -19.92 6.38 21.87
N ALA A 408 -20.58 7.20 22.70
CA ALA A 408 -21.53 6.72 23.72
C ALA A 408 -22.76 5.99 23.11
N SER A 409 -23.12 6.32 21.88
CA SER A 409 -24.18 5.69 21.12
C SER A 409 -23.88 5.70 19.62
N ALA A 410 -24.67 4.96 18.83
CA ALA A 410 -24.62 5.02 17.37
C ALA A 410 -24.84 6.46 16.84
N ALA A 411 -25.64 7.29 17.51
CA ALA A 411 -25.89 8.66 17.05
C ALA A 411 -24.66 9.58 17.17
N ASP A 412 -23.70 9.23 18.03
CA ASP A 412 -22.51 10.04 18.30
C ASP A 412 -21.38 9.80 17.29
N TRP A 413 -21.48 8.74 16.47
CA TRP A 413 -20.57 8.48 15.36
C TRP A 413 -20.73 9.51 14.25
N ARG A 414 -19.61 9.96 13.71
CA ARG A 414 -19.54 11.02 12.70
C ARG A 414 -18.86 10.55 11.42
N HIS A 415 -19.22 11.17 10.30
CA HIS A 415 -18.36 11.14 9.13
C HIS A 415 -17.02 11.78 9.49
N ALA A 416 -15.92 11.16 9.07
CA ALA A 416 -14.59 11.67 9.38
C ALA A 416 -13.67 11.62 8.15
N SER A 417 -13.01 12.75 7.89
CA SER A 417 -11.83 12.80 7.01
C SER A 417 -10.58 12.62 7.84
N ILE A 418 -9.90 11.51 7.59
CA ILE A 418 -8.75 11.04 8.32
C ILE A 418 -7.48 11.51 7.61
N HIS A 419 -6.74 12.40 8.27
CA HIS A 419 -5.43 12.80 7.79
C HIS A 419 -4.41 11.71 8.17
N THR A 420 -3.61 11.27 7.20
CA THR A 420 -2.68 10.14 7.39
C THR A 420 -1.29 10.55 7.82
N TYR A 421 -0.93 11.83 7.67
CA TYR A 421 0.39 12.35 8.05
C TYR A 421 1.56 11.64 7.35
N ASP A 422 1.35 11.14 6.12
CA ASP A 422 2.28 10.26 5.39
C ASP A 422 2.67 9.00 6.23
N ASP A 423 1.78 8.56 7.12
CA ASP A 423 1.94 7.37 7.93
C ASP A 423 0.95 6.28 7.51
N HIS A 424 1.47 5.31 6.75
CA HIS A 424 0.80 4.07 6.37
C HIS A 424 -0.03 3.41 7.49
N ARG A 425 0.42 3.45 8.75
CA ARG A 425 -0.31 2.82 9.86
C ARG A 425 -1.59 3.58 10.18
N MET A 426 -1.58 4.91 10.12
CA MET A 426 -2.78 5.74 10.31
C MET A 426 -3.84 5.36 9.27
N ALA A 427 -3.46 5.28 8.00
CA ALA A 427 -4.36 4.90 6.91
C ALA A 427 -4.98 3.50 7.10
N MET A 428 -4.14 2.50 7.40
CA MET A 428 -4.58 1.10 7.47
C MET A 428 -5.38 0.78 8.74
N CYS A 429 -5.04 1.35 9.90
CA CYS A 429 -5.83 1.08 11.10
C CYS A 429 -7.18 1.82 11.07
N LEU A 430 -7.21 3.08 10.64
CA LEU A 430 -8.43 3.89 10.67
C LEU A 430 -9.42 3.56 9.54
N SER A 431 -9.01 2.82 8.50
CA SER A 431 -9.95 2.23 7.54
C SER A 431 -10.99 1.33 8.24
N LEU A 432 -10.59 0.65 9.32
CA LEU A 432 -11.46 -0.24 10.10
C LEU A 432 -12.61 0.50 10.79
N ALA A 433 -12.57 1.83 10.89
CA ALA A 433 -13.68 2.65 11.39
C ALA A 433 -14.91 2.64 10.47
N ALA A 434 -14.78 2.16 9.23
CA ALA A 434 -15.88 2.08 8.27
C ALA A 434 -16.97 1.04 8.64
N PHE A 435 -16.72 0.17 9.62
CA PHE A 435 -17.70 -0.80 10.17
C PHE A 435 -18.57 -0.21 11.30
N ASN A 436 -18.62 1.11 11.42
CA ASN A 436 -19.37 1.77 12.48
C ASN A 436 -20.89 1.50 12.38
N PRO A 437 -21.59 1.37 13.53
CA PRO A 437 -23.01 1.02 13.57
C PRO A 437 -23.94 2.12 13.03
N ALA A 438 -23.39 3.31 12.76
CA ALA A 438 -24.14 4.49 12.31
C ALA A 438 -24.11 4.70 10.79
N SER A 439 -23.48 3.77 10.05
CA SER A 439 -23.32 3.86 8.60
C SER A 439 -22.72 5.20 8.14
N ARG A 440 -21.68 5.67 8.84
CA ARG A 440 -20.94 6.88 8.48
C ARG A 440 -19.76 6.52 7.59
N SER A 441 -19.65 7.20 6.44
CA SER A 441 -18.50 7.10 5.56
C SER A 441 -17.23 7.64 6.22
N VAL A 442 -16.09 7.04 5.88
CA VAL A 442 -14.75 7.44 6.34
C VAL A 442 -13.90 7.79 5.12
N ARG A 443 -13.32 8.99 5.10
CA ARG A 443 -12.36 9.41 4.07
C ARG A 443 -10.96 9.16 4.60
N ILE A 444 -10.12 8.45 3.85
CA ILE A 444 -8.68 8.33 4.11
C ILE A 444 -7.93 9.26 3.15
N GLU A 445 -7.28 10.29 3.67
CA GLU A 445 -6.45 11.21 2.89
C GLU A 445 -5.08 10.59 2.59
N ASP A 446 -4.50 10.86 1.42
CA ASP A 446 -3.26 10.23 0.94
C ASP A 446 -3.22 8.69 1.19
N PRO A 447 -4.19 7.93 0.64
CA PRO A 447 -4.26 6.49 0.83
C PRO A 447 -3.02 5.76 0.29
N ALA A 448 -2.24 6.40 -0.57
CA ALA A 448 -1.06 5.80 -1.18
C ALA A 448 0.16 5.73 -0.25
N CYS A 449 0.12 6.38 0.93
CA CYS A 449 1.15 6.23 1.96
C CYS A 449 1.33 4.77 2.41
N VAL A 450 0.29 3.92 2.25
CA VAL A 450 0.34 2.46 2.53
C VAL A 450 1.43 1.73 1.74
N GLY A 451 1.88 2.30 0.62
CA GLY A 451 3.00 1.80 -0.20
C GLY A 451 4.30 1.54 0.55
N LYS A 452 4.46 2.12 1.74
CA LYS A 452 5.61 1.89 2.60
C LYS A 452 5.72 0.45 3.13
N THR A 453 4.61 -0.24 3.35
CA THR A 453 4.60 -1.62 3.89
C THR A 453 3.64 -2.55 3.18
N PHE A 454 2.56 -2.03 2.61
CA PHE A 454 1.54 -2.82 1.94
C PHE A 454 0.92 -2.04 0.77
N PRO A 455 1.61 -1.96 -0.40
CA PRO A 455 1.15 -1.18 -1.55
C PRO A 455 -0.27 -1.49 -2.04
N HIS A 456 -0.71 -2.74 -1.91
CA HIS A 456 -2.04 -3.20 -2.33
C HIS A 456 -3.01 -3.37 -1.16
N TYR A 457 -2.80 -2.66 -0.05
CA TYR A 457 -3.61 -2.81 1.15
C TYR A 457 -5.10 -2.64 0.89
N PHE A 458 -5.51 -1.55 0.23
CA PHE A 458 -6.93 -1.28 0.01
C PHE A 458 -7.58 -2.30 -0.94
N ASP A 459 -6.84 -2.83 -1.91
CA ASP A 459 -7.32 -3.91 -2.77
C ASP A 459 -7.58 -5.19 -1.95
N ALA A 460 -6.62 -5.58 -1.11
CA ALA A 460 -6.76 -6.74 -0.21
C ALA A 460 -7.88 -6.53 0.83
N TYR A 461 -7.98 -5.32 1.38
CA TYR A 461 -9.00 -4.92 2.35
C TYR A 461 -10.41 -5.02 1.74
N PHE A 462 -10.67 -4.35 0.61
CA PHE A 462 -11.96 -4.42 -0.05
C PHE A 462 -12.27 -5.80 -0.62
N GLY A 463 -11.25 -6.58 -0.99
CA GLY A 463 -11.41 -7.95 -1.49
C GLY A 463 -12.05 -8.91 -0.48
N VAL A 464 -11.97 -8.60 0.81
CA VAL A 464 -12.61 -9.39 1.88
C VAL A 464 -13.73 -8.65 2.62
N CYS A 465 -13.98 -7.38 2.31
CA CYS A 465 -15.04 -6.60 2.93
C CYS A 465 -16.34 -6.67 2.11
N GLN A 466 -17.46 -6.59 2.81
CA GLN A 466 -18.80 -6.53 2.23
C GLN A 466 -19.46 -5.20 2.63
N ALA A 467 -20.07 -4.53 1.67
CA ALA A 467 -20.86 -3.32 1.86
C ALA A 467 -22.29 -3.55 1.38
N ASP A 468 -23.26 -2.82 1.92
CA ASP A 468 -24.57 -2.72 1.28
C ASP A 468 -24.37 -2.05 -0.09
N PRO A 469 -24.76 -2.68 -1.22
CA PRO A 469 -24.66 -2.04 -2.52
C PRO A 469 -25.28 -0.65 -2.52
N ALA A 470 -26.39 -0.41 -1.81
CA ALA A 470 -27.04 0.90 -1.74
C ALA A 470 -26.14 2.00 -1.15
N HIS A 471 -25.17 1.64 -0.29
CA HIS A 471 -24.20 2.56 0.29
C HIS A 471 -22.94 2.75 -0.56
N VAL A 472 -22.70 1.90 -1.55
CA VAL A 472 -21.57 2.07 -2.46
C VAL A 472 -21.90 3.17 -3.46
N PRO A 473 -21.15 4.29 -3.48
CA PRO A 473 -21.43 5.42 -4.36
C PRO A 473 -21.27 5.07 -5.84
N VAL A 474 -22.16 5.63 -6.66
CA VAL A 474 -22.10 5.53 -8.12
C VAL A 474 -22.12 6.94 -8.73
N LEU A 475 -21.21 7.19 -9.65
CA LEU A 475 -21.19 8.37 -10.52
C LEU A 475 -21.42 7.90 -11.97
N CYS A 476 -22.56 8.28 -12.53
CA CYS A 476 -22.90 7.97 -13.92
C CYS A 476 -22.42 9.09 -14.84
N VAL A 477 -21.79 8.70 -15.96
CA VAL A 477 -21.46 9.58 -17.07
C VAL A 477 -22.16 9.03 -18.31
N ASP A 478 -23.31 9.60 -18.63
CA ASP A 478 -24.10 9.25 -19.82
C ASP A 478 -23.91 10.27 -20.94
N GLY A 479 -24.24 9.87 -22.18
CA GLY A 479 -24.22 10.78 -23.32
C GLY A 479 -23.95 10.09 -24.66
N PRO A 480 -23.96 10.83 -25.78
CA PRO A 480 -23.78 10.27 -27.12
C PRO A 480 -22.38 9.69 -27.36
N SER A 481 -22.25 8.87 -28.40
CA SER A 481 -20.93 8.37 -28.84
C SER A 481 -20.01 9.53 -29.20
N ALA A 482 -18.70 9.35 -28.95
CA ALA A 482 -17.64 10.31 -29.22
C ALA A 482 -17.71 11.66 -28.45
N SER A 483 -18.55 11.81 -27.43
CA SER A 483 -18.56 13.03 -26.58
C SER A 483 -17.38 13.14 -25.60
N GLY A 484 -16.59 12.07 -25.42
CA GLY A 484 -15.42 12.06 -24.53
C GLY A 484 -15.64 11.37 -23.18
N LYS A 485 -16.77 10.69 -22.99
CA LYS A 485 -17.12 9.99 -21.73
C LYS A 485 -16.04 9.04 -21.24
N GLY A 486 -15.61 8.09 -22.08
CA GLY A 486 -14.59 7.12 -21.66
C GLY A 486 -13.29 7.78 -21.19
N THR A 487 -12.90 8.90 -21.79
CA THR A 487 -11.76 9.69 -21.31
C THR A 487 -12.06 10.34 -19.96
N LEU A 488 -13.19 11.02 -19.82
CA LEU A 488 -13.63 11.64 -18.56
C LEU A 488 -13.75 10.61 -17.43
N SER A 489 -14.50 9.53 -17.65
CA SER A 489 -14.74 8.44 -16.70
C SER A 489 -13.45 7.75 -16.25
N THR A 490 -12.51 7.52 -17.17
CA THR A 490 -11.18 6.95 -16.82
C THR A 490 -10.40 7.87 -15.88
N HIS A 491 -10.42 9.18 -16.13
CA HIS A 491 -9.76 10.16 -15.26
C HIS A 491 -10.45 10.25 -13.90
N LEU A 492 -11.78 10.28 -13.86
CA LEU A 492 -12.56 10.30 -12.62
C LEU A 492 -12.31 9.05 -11.77
N ALA A 493 -12.38 7.86 -12.37
CA ALA A 493 -12.14 6.59 -11.68
C ALA A 493 -10.75 6.56 -11.04
N LYS A 494 -9.73 7.02 -11.79
CA LYS A 494 -8.37 7.10 -11.28
C LYS A 494 -8.21 8.13 -10.16
N THR A 495 -8.80 9.32 -10.29
CA THR A 495 -8.68 10.38 -9.28
C THR A 495 -9.38 10.01 -7.98
N LEU A 496 -10.54 9.36 -8.05
CA LEU A 496 -11.35 8.95 -6.89
C LEU A 496 -10.97 7.56 -6.35
N GLY A 497 -10.18 6.78 -7.09
CA GLY A 497 -9.87 5.39 -6.74
C GLY A 497 -11.06 4.44 -6.91
N TYR A 498 -12.01 4.76 -7.78
CA TYR A 498 -13.24 3.99 -7.99
C TYR A 498 -13.09 2.97 -9.13
N HIS A 499 -13.93 1.93 -9.09
CA HIS A 499 -14.07 0.99 -10.19
C HIS A 499 -14.66 1.68 -11.42
N LEU A 500 -14.39 1.15 -12.61
CA LEU A 500 -14.90 1.68 -13.87
C LEU A 500 -15.73 0.62 -14.60
N LEU A 501 -16.97 0.96 -14.94
CA LEU A 501 -17.82 0.21 -15.86
C LEU A 501 -17.90 0.97 -17.19
N ASP A 502 -17.28 0.44 -18.25
CA ASP A 502 -17.59 0.82 -19.64
C ASP A 502 -18.69 -0.10 -20.14
N SER A 503 -19.95 0.34 -20.01
CA SER A 503 -21.08 -0.45 -20.50
C SER A 503 -21.03 -0.66 -22.02
N GLY A 504 -20.40 0.26 -22.75
CA GLY A 504 -20.18 0.12 -24.19
C GLY A 504 -19.26 -1.06 -24.51
N ALA A 505 -18.26 -1.34 -23.69
CA ALA A 505 -17.38 -2.50 -23.86
C ALA A 505 -18.15 -3.80 -23.72
N LEU A 506 -19.05 -3.91 -22.74
CA LEU A 506 -19.89 -5.11 -22.55
C LEU A 506 -20.69 -5.45 -23.81
N TYR A 507 -21.37 -4.47 -24.41
CA TYR A 507 -22.11 -4.72 -25.66
C TYR A 507 -21.19 -5.08 -26.83
N ARG A 508 -19.96 -4.55 -26.89
CA ARG A 508 -18.98 -4.93 -27.93
C ARG A 508 -18.49 -6.37 -27.73
N ILE A 509 -18.32 -6.81 -26.49
CA ILE A 509 -17.96 -8.20 -26.15
C ILE A 509 -19.09 -9.15 -26.56
N VAL A 510 -20.34 -8.83 -26.20
CA VAL A 510 -21.51 -9.64 -26.60
C VAL A 510 -21.66 -9.68 -28.12
N GLY A 511 -21.49 -8.55 -28.80
CA GLY A 511 -21.53 -8.48 -30.27
C GLY A 511 -20.45 -9.36 -30.92
N LEU A 512 -19.22 -9.28 -30.44
CA LEU A 512 -18.10 -10.12 -30.90
C LEU A 512 -18.39 -11.61 -30.68
N ALA A 513 -18.87 -11.98 -29.48
CA ALA A 513 -19.21 -13.35 -29.15
C ALA A 513 -20.34 -13.89 -30.04
N ALA A 514 -21.42 -13.11 -30.20
CA ALA A 514 -22.55 -13.48 -31.05
C ALA A 514 -22.12 -13.67 -32.52
N ARG A 515 -21.21 -12.85 -33.02
CA ARG A 515 -20.66 -13.00 -34.37
C ARG A 515 -19.79 -14.26 -34.51
N ARG A 516 -18.93 -14.54 -33.52
CA ARG A 516 -18.11 -15.77 -33.49
C ARG A 516 -18.95 -17.04 -33.48
N THR A 517 -20.14 -17.01 -32.87
CA THR A 517 -21.07 -18.14 -32.84
C THR A 517 -22.08 -18.14 -33.99
N GLY A 518 -21.99 -17.18 -34.93
CA GLY A 518 -22.89 -17.06 -36.07
C GLY A 518 -24.31 -16.56 -35.75
N LEU A 519 -24.56 -16.09 -34.51
CA LEU A 519 -25.83 -15.53 -34.05
C LEU A 519 -26.03 -14.07 -34.48
N LEU A 520 -24.95 -13.39 -34.86
CA LEU A 520 -24.97 -12.05 -35.43
C LEU A 520 -24.24 -12.05 -36.77
N GLN A 521 -24.94 -11.64 -37.83
CA GLN A 521 -24.45 -11.59 -39.21
C GLN A 521 -24.81 -10.24 -39.83
N ASP A 522 -24.20 -9.92 -40.98
CA ASP A 522 -24.45 -8.64 -41.64
C ASP A 522 -25.82 -8.61 -42.34
N GLU A 523 -26.34 -9.78 -42.71
CA GLU A 523 -27.67 -9.97 -43.28
C GLU A 523 -28.50 -10.95 -42.42
N GLY A 524 -29.79 -10.65 -42.24
CA GLY A 524 -30.72 -11.46 -41.45
C GLY A 524 -31.11 -10.83 -40.10
N GLU A 525 -32.27 -11.26 -39.58
CA GLU A 525 -32.74 -10.81 -38.27
C GLU A 525 -32.06 -11.62 -37.15
N PRO A 526 -31.31 -10.98 -36.24
CA PRO A 526 -30.62 -11.68 -35.16
C PRO A 526 -31.59 -12.26 -34.13
N ASP A 527 -31.32 -13.49 -33.67
CA ASP A 527 -32.08 -14.12 -32.58
C ASP A 527 -31.70 -13.50 -31.24
N ALA A 528 -32.49 -12.50 -30.82
CA ALA A 528 -32.26 -11.75 -29.58
C ALA A 528 -32.24 -12.65 -28.32
N GLU A 529 -33.04 -13.71 -28.29
CA GLU A 529 -33.12 -14.62 -27.14
C GLU A 529 -31.90 -15.55 -27.08
N ALA A 530 -31.41 -16.03 -28.21
CA ALA A 530 -30.17 -16.80 -28.27
C ALA A 530 -28.96 -15.94 -27.86
N ILE A 531 -28.90 -14.68 -28.32
CA ILE A 531 -27.83 -13.75 -27.94
C ILE A 531 -27.91 -13.40 -26.45
N ALA A 532 -29.10 -13.25 -25.88
CA ALA A 532 -29.27 -13.02 -24.44
C ALA A 532 -28.78 -14.20 -23.60
N ARG A 533 -29.11 -15.45 -23.99
CA ARG A 533 -28.56 -16.66 -23.34
C ARG A 533 -27.05 -16.74 -23.44
N LEU A 534 -26.49 -16.40 -24.60
CA LEU A 534 -25.03 -16.33 -24.79
C LEU A 534 -24.42 -15.30 -23.83
N ALA A 535 -24.97 -14.07 -23.79
CA ALA A 535 -24.48 -12.99 -22.93
C ALA A 535 -24.45 -13.39 -21.45
N ALA A 536 -25.45 -14.13 -20.98
CA ALA A 536 -25.52 -14.63 -19.61
C ALA A 536 -24.47 -15.71 -19.27
N SER A 537 -23.92 -16.40 -20.28
CA SER A 537 -22.92 -17.46 -20.11
C SER A 537 -21.47 -17.01 -20.29
N LEU A 538 -21.22 -15.79 -20.78
CA LEU A 538 -19.86 -15.33 -21.09
C LEU A 538 -19.02 -15.16 -19.82
N SER A 539 -17.79 -15.67 -19.85
CA SER A 539 -16.80 -15.38 -18.80
C SER A 539 -16.01 -14.13 -19.18
N ILE A 540 -16.43 -12.98 -18.62
CA ILE A 540 -15.82 -11.67 -18.91
C ILE A 540 -14.95 -11.23 -17.73
N ARG A 541 -13.69 -10.88 -18.00
CA ARG A 541 -12.76 -10.34 -16.99
C ARG A 541 -12.04 -9.10 -17.51
N PHE A 542 -12.12 -8.02 -16.76
CA PHE A 542 -11.34 -6.80 -16.99
C PHE A 542 -10.14 -6.81 -16.03
N ALA A 543 -8.92 -6.81 -16.55
CA ALA A 543 -7.70 -6.85 -15.74
C ALA A 543 -6.55 -6.15 -16.46
N ASP A 544 -5.78 -5.32 -15.75
CA ASP A 544 -4.58 -4.63 -16.26
C ASP A 544 -4.77 -3.82 -17.55
N GLY A 545 -5.98 -3.28 -17.74
CA GLY A 545 -6.35 -2.56 -18.97
C GLY A 545 -6.72 -3.46 -20.16
N CYS A 546 -6.60 -4.78 -20.00
CA CYS A 546 -7.04 -5.79 -20.95
C CYS A 546 -8.47 -6.27 -20.67
N VAL A 547 -9.14 -6.71 -21.73
CA VAL A 547 -10.46 -7.32 -21.70
C VAL A 547 -10.34 -8.77 -22.13
N TRP A 548 -10.66 -9.67 -21.22
CA TRP A 548 -10.59 -11.11 -21.44
C TRP A 548 -12.00 -11.68 -21.63
N LEU A 549 -12.16 -12.53 -22.65
CA LEU A 549 -13.36 -13.33 -22.89
C LEU A 549 -12.96 -14.80 -22.98
N ASP A 550 -13.49 -15.62 -22.09
CA ASP A 550 -13.23 -17.07 -22.04
C ASP A 550 -11.72 -17.41 -22.04
N GLY A 551 -10.90 -16.55 -21.42
CA GLY A 551 -9.45 -16.69 -21.32
C GLY A 551 -8.63 -16.10 -22.47
N GLU A 552 -9.26 -15.53 -23.50
CA GLU A 552 -8.60 -14.84 -24.61
C GLU A 552 -8.62 -13.31 -24.41
N ASP A 553 -7.49 -12.63 -24.66
CA ASP A 553 -7.44 -11.17 -24.70
C ASP A 553 -8.08 -10.64 -25.99
N ILE A 554 -9.23 -9.99 -25.86
CA ILE A 554 -10.02 -9.43 -26.96
C ILE A 554 -9.97 -7.90 -27.00
N SER A 555 -9.03 -7.28 -26.29
CA SER A 555 -8.93 -5.82 -26.10
C SER A 555 -8.96 -5.02 -27.40
N ASP A 556 -8.26 -5.48 -28.42
CA ASP A 556 -8.22 -4.82 -29.72
C ASP A 556 -9.42 -5.21 -30.59
N ALA A 557 -9.85 -6.47 -30.52
CA ALA A 557 -10.97 -6.99 -31.29
C ALA A 557 -12.27 -6.22 -31.02
N ILE A 558 -12.54 -5.88 -29.76
CA ILE A 558 -13.75 -5.12 -29.38
C ILE A 558 -13.65 -3.61 -29.66
N ARG A 559 -12.49 -3.09 -30.09
CA ARG A 559 -12.31 -1.64 -30.37
C ARG A 559 -12.32 -1.33 -31.87
N THR A 560 -12.64 -2.32 -32.70
CA THR A 560 -12.81 -2.18 -34.15
C THR A 560 -14.10 -1.44 -34.52
N GLU A 561 -14.18 -0.98 -35.77
CA GLU A 561 -15.41 -0.40 -36.32
C GLU A 561 -16.56 -1.41 -36.30
N GLN A 562 -16.28 -2.65 -36.73
CA GLN A 562 -17.22 -3.75 -36.68
C GLN A 562 -17.74 -3.99 -35.26
N GLY A 563 -16.87 -4.02 -34.25
CA GLY A 563 -17.29 -4.14 -32.85
C GLY A 563 -18.24 -3.01 -32.42
N GLY A 564 -17.99 -1.78 -32.91
CA GLY A 564 -18.88 -0.64 -32.68
C GLY A 564 -20.27 -0.77 -33.32
N MET A 565 -20.35 -1.37 -34.52
CA MET A 565 -21.61 -1.69 -35.21
C MET A 565 -22.36 -2.81 -34.49
N ASP A 566 -21.67 -3.90 -34.17
CA ASP A 566 -22.25 -5.05 -33.48
C ASP A 566 -22.83 -4.65 -32.13
N ALA A 567 -22.10 -3.84 -31.35
CA ALA A 567 -22.60 -3.26 -30.09
C ALA A 567 -23.86 -2.41 -30.30
N SER A 568 -23.95 -1.66 -31.39
CA SER A 568 -25.13 -0.86 -31.69
C SER A 568 -26.37 -1.74 -31.93
N THR A 569 -26.19 -2.86 -32.63
CA THR A 569 -27.25 -3.83 -32.91
C THR A 569 -27.68 -4.56 -31.63
N VAL A 570 -26.75 -5.15 -30.88
CA VAL A 570 -27.12 -5.92 -29.66
C VAL A 570 -27.66 -5.03 -28.54
N SER A 571 -27.18 -3.79 -28.39
CA SER A 571 -27.66 -2.88 -27.35
C SER A 571 -29.10 -2.38 -27.56
N ALA A 572 -29.65 -2.58 -28.76
CA ALA A 572 -31.05 -2.26 -29.07
C ALA A 572 -32.02 -3.38 -28.67
N MET A 573 -31.53 -4.59 -28.38
CA MET A 573 -32.34 -5.76 -28.06
C MET A 573 -32.72 -5.81 -26.57
N PRO A 574 -34.01 -5.75 -26.19
CA PRO A 574 -34.42 -5.75 -24.79
C PRO A 574 -33.93 -6.99 -24.02
N ALA A 575 -34.01 -8.19 -24.62
CA ALA A 575 -33.58 -9.44 -24.00
C ALA A 575 -32.08 -9.41 -23.60
N VAL A 576 -31.22 -8.91 -24.49
CA VAL A 576 -29.78 -8.78 -24.24
C VAL A 576 -29.50 -7.76 -23.14
N ARG A 577 -30.23 -6.64 -23.12
CA ARG A 577 -30.09 -5.63 -22.05
C ARG A 577 -30.42 -6.25 -20.70
N THR A 578 -31.57 -6.91 -20.60
CA THR A 578 -32.01 -7.60 -19.37
C THR A 578 -30.97 -8.62 -18.89
N ALA A 579 -30.38 -9.39 -19.81
CA ALA A 579 -29.34 -10.38 -19.47
C ALA A 579 -28.07 -9.74 -18.89
N LEU A 580 -27.76 -8.49 -19.24
CA LEU A 580 -26.55 -7.80 -18.79
C LEU A 580 -26.73 -6.99 -17.50
N VAL A 581 -27.96 -6.74 -17.04
CA VAL A 581 -28.25 -5.90 -15.85
C VAL A 581 -27.51 -6.42 -14.62
N GLN A 582 -27.58 -7.72 -14.33
CA GLN A 582 -26.91 -8.30 -13.18
C GLN A 582 -25.38 -8.15 -13.26
N LEU A 583 -24.81 -8.35 -14.45
CA LEU A 583 -23.38 -8.15 -14.68
C LEU A 583 -23.01 -6.68 -14.46
N GLN A 584 -23.78 -5.73 -15.00
CA GLN A 584 -23.54 -4.30 -14.79
C GLN A 584 -23.59 -3.91 -13.32
N HIS A 585 -24.60 -4.38 -12.56
CA HIS A 585 -24.67 -4.16 -11.12
C HIS A 585 -23.51 -4.77 -10.34
N SER A 586 -22.94 -5.89 -10.80
CA SER A 586 -21.78 -6.50 -10.13
C SER A 586 -20.53 -5.63 -10.10
N PHE A 587 -20.45 -4.58 -10.93
CA PHE A 587 -19.37 -3.59 -10.89
C PHE A 587 -19.52 -2.58 -9.74
N ARG A 588 -20.69 -2.48 -9.11
CA ARG A 588 -20.90 -1.62 -7.94
C ARG A 588 -20.26 -2.25 -6.71
N LYS A 589 -18.95 -2.00 -6.56
CA LYS A 589 -18.11 -2.50 -5.48
C LYS A 589 -17.48 -1.33 -4.72
N ALA A 590 -17.17 -1.53 -3.44
CA ALA A 590 -16.39 -0.56 -2.68
C ALA A 590 -15.00 -0.36 -3.32
N PRO A 591 -14.44 0.86 -3.30
CA PRO A 591 -14.93 2.07 -2.63
C PRO A 591 -16.06 2.81 -3.39
N GLY A 592 -16.26 2.53 -4.67
CA GLY A 592 -17.28 3.19 -5.49
C GLY A 592 -17.17 2.82 -6.98
N LEU A 593 -18.09 3.33 -7.80
CA LEU A 593 -18.18 3.03 -9.23
C LEU A 593 -18.35 4.29 -10.07
N ILE A 594 -17.55 4.41 -11.13
CA ILE A 594 -17.83 5.26 -12.28
C ILE A 594 -18.49 4.42 -13.38
N ALA A 595 -19.71 4.75 -13.76
CA ALA A 595 -20.46 4.05 -14.80
C ALA A 595 -20.58 4.90 -16.06
N ASP A 596 -19.88 4.51 -17.12
CA ASP A 596 -19.95 5.12 -18.46
C ASP A 596 -20.95 4.38 -19.34
N GLY A 597 -21.92 5.11 -19.88
CA GLY A 597 -22.86 4.56 -20.83
C GLY A 597 -23.79 5.59 -21.47
N ARG A 598 -25.02 5.15 -21.72
CA ARG A 598 -26.05 5.96 -22.39
C ARG A 598 -27.29 6.13 -21.53
N ASP A 599 -27.51 5.19 -20.62
CA ASP A 599 -28.67 5.07 -19.77
C ASP A 599 -28.29 4.56 -18.36
N MET A 600 -27.03 4.78 -17.96
CA MET A 600 -26.54 4.35 -16.65
C MET A 600 -27.31 5.05 -15.53
N GLY A 601 -27.54 6.36 -15.63
CA GLY A 601 -28.27 7.13 -14.62
C GLY A 601 -29.79 7.04 -14.73
N THR A 602 -30.33 6.55 -15.85
CA THR A 602 -31.78 6.41 -16.07
C THR A 602 -32.32 5.03 -15.77
N VAL A 603 -31.57 3.97 -16.11
CA VAL A 603 -32.05 2.58 -16.08
C VAL A 603 -31.23 1.71 -15.15
N ILE A 604 -29.90 1.74 -15.24
CA ILE A 604 -29.04 0.80 -14.51
C ILE A 604 -28.81 1.22 -13.07
N PHE A 605 -28.49 2.50 -12.82
CA PHE A 605 -28.22 3.08 -11.51
C PHE A 605 -29.08 4.35 -11.33
N PRO A 606 -30.42 4.22 -11.29
CA PRO A 606 -31.30 5.36 -11.06
C PRO A 606 -31.10 6.01 -9.68
N ASP A 607 -30.44 5.32 -8.74
CA ASP A 607 -30.05 5.79 -7.42
C ASP A 607 -28.62 6.36 -7.36
N ALA A 608 -27.94 6.52 -8.50
CA ALA A 608 -26.58 7.06 -8.53
C ALA A 608 -26.48 8.43 -7.86
N THR A 609 -25.46 8.59 -7.01
CA THR A 609 -25.20 9.80 -6.21
C THR A 609 -24.99 11.04 -7.09
N LEU A 610 -24.31 10.88 -8.23
CA LEU A 610 -24.14 11.92 -9.24
C LEU A 610 -24.39 11.33 -10.62
N LYS A 611 -25.18 12.04 -11.44
CA LYS A 611 -25.43 11.72 -12.84
C LYS A 611 -25.01 12.91 -13.68
N VAL A 612 -24.13 12.67 -14.64
CA VAL A 612 -23.65 13.67 -15.58
C VAL A 612 -24.09 13.26 -16.98
N PHE A 613 -24.72 14.17 -17.70
CA PHE A 613 -25.03 13.97 -19.12
C PHE A 613 -24.06 14.79 -19.97
N LEU A 614 -23.03 14.10 -20.49
CA LEU A 614 -21.93 14.70 -21.24
C LEU A 614 -22.26 14.78 -22.74
N THR A 615 -22.37 16.01 -23.24
CA THR A 615 -22.58 16.32 -24.65
C THR A 615 -21.37 17.01 -25.28
N ALA A 616 -21.37 17.04 -26.60
CA ALA A 616 -20.48 17.83 -27.43
C ALA A 616 -21.13 18.01 -28.81
N SER A 617 -20.87 19.13 -29.49
CA SER A 617 -21.40 19.36 -30.83
C SER A 617 -20.96 18.26 -31.80
N ALA A 618 -21.83 17.90 -32.75
CA ALA A 618 -21.55 16.85 -33.73
C ALA A 618 -20.24 17.13 -34.52
N GLU A 619 -19.97 18.41 -34.79
CA GLU A 619 -18.73 18.87 -35.43
C GLU A 619 -17.50 18.57 -34.58
N LYS A 620 -17.50 18.92 -33.28
CA LYS A 620 -16.37 18.65 -32.38
C LYS A 620 -16.15 17.15 -32.21
N ARG A 621 -17.23 16.36 -32.11
CA ARG A 621 -17.15 14.90 -32.01
C ARG A 621 -16.57 14.27 -33.28
N ALA A 622 -17.00 14.72 -34.45
CA ALA A 622 -16.44 14.30 -35.74
C ALA A 622 -14.96 14.64 -35.85
N GLN A 623 -14.56 15.86 -35.44
CA GLN A 623 -13.15 16.28 -35.44
C GLN A 623 -12.28 15.43 -34.51
N ARG A 624 -12.75 15.15 -33.27
CA ARG A 624 -12.04 14.27 -32.32
C ARG A 624 -11.86 12.86 -32.88
N ARG A 625 -12.92 12.30 -33.49
CA ARG A 625 -12.89 10.98 -34.10
C ARG A 625 -11.96 10.93 -35.32
N TYR A 626 -12.01 11.97 -36.17
CA TYR A 626 -11.11 12.14 -37.30
C TYR A 626 -9.64 12.13 -36.85
N ASN A 627 -9.30 12.96 -35.86
CA ASN A 627 -7.94 13.03 -35.32
C ASN A 627 -7.46 11.66 -34.77
N GLN A 628 -8.36 10.93 -34.08
CA GLN A 628 -8.06 9.60 -33.56
C GLN A 628 -7.75 8.59 -34.69
N LEU A 629 -8.53 8.59 -35.77
CA LEU A 629 -8.34 7.67 -36.90
C LEU A 629 -7.06 8.00 -37.68
N ILE A 630 -6.82 9.27 -37.96
CA ILE A 630 -5.59 9.73 -38.63
C ILE A 630 -4.35 9.39 -37.80
N SER A 631 -4.38 9.60 -36.48
CA SER A 631 -3.24 9.23 -35.60
C SER A 631 -2.90 7.74 -35.60
N LYS A 632 -3.85 6.88 -36.00
CA LYS A 632 -3.69 5.44 -36.12
C LYS A 632 -3.41 4.98 -37.56
N GLY A 633 -3.23 5.91 -38.49
CA GLY A 633 -2.91 5.61 -39.90
C GLY A 633 -4.12 5.25 -40.77
N PHE A 634 -5.35 5.46 -40.30
CA PHE A 634 -6.55 5.21 -41.09
C PHE A 634 -6.97 6.44 -41.88
N ALA A 635 -7.36 6.26 -43.15
CA ALA A 635 -7.99 7.31 -43.94
C ALA A 635 -9.44 7.50 -43.48
N ALA A 636 -9.85 8.75 -43.24
CA ALA A 636 -11.23 9.10 -42.86
C ALA A 636 -11.62 10.44 -43.48
N ARG A 637 -12.92 10.69 -43.63
CA ARG A 637 -13.47 11.99 -44.07
C ARG A 637 -14.35 12.56 -42.97
N ILE A 638 -14.11 13.82 -42.61
CA ILE A 638 -14.80 14.44 -41.46
C ILE A 638 -16.31 14.59 -41.68
N ASP A 639 -16.76 14.85 -42.91
CA ASP A 639 -18.18 14.97 -43.25
C ASP A 639 -18.93 13.64 -43.09
N ASP A 640 -18.32 12.54 -43.54
CA ASP A 640 -18.90 11.20 -43.42
C ASP A 640 -19.02 10.82 -41.93
N LEU A 641 -17.96 11.04 -41.14
CA LEU A 641 -17.98 10.83 -39.69
C LEU A 641 -19.05 11.66 -38.97
N ARG A 642 -19.26 12.91 -39.40
CA ARG A 642 -20.28 13.79 -38.83
C ARG A 642 -21.69 13.25 -39.14
N ALA A 643 -21.95 12.89 -40.40
CA ALA A 643 -23.22 12.33 -40.82
C ALA A 643 -23.54 11.02 -40.07
N ASP A 644 -22.56 10.13 -39.93
CA ASP A 644 -22.70 8.87 -39.21
C ASP A 644 -23.02 9.07 -37.73
N LEU A 645 -22.33 10.02 -37.07
CA LEU A 645 -22.60 10.37 -35.68
C LEU A 645 -24.01 10.94 -35.50
N GLN A 646 -24.46 11.82 -36.40
CA GLN A 646 -25.81 12.40 -36.35
C GLN A 646 -26.89 11.34 -36.58
N ALA A 647 -26.72 10.47 -37.57
CA ALA A 647 -27.65 9.37 -37.85
C ALA A 647 -27.71 8.38 -36.69
N ARG A 648 -26.58 8.12 -36.03
CA ARG A 648 -26.53 7.29 -34.83
C ARG A 648 -27.26 7.94 -33.65
N ASP A 649 -27.01 9.21 -33.38
CA ASP A 649 -27.67 9.92 -32.28
C ASP A 649 -29.19 9.96 -32.47
N ALA A 650 -29.67 10.23 -33.69
CA ALA A 650 -31.10 10.20 -34.01
C ALA A 650 -31.72 8.83 -33.70
N ARG A 651 -31.07 7.73 -34.13
CA ARG A 651 -31.51 6.36 -33.83
C ARG A 651 -31.50 6.05 -32.34
N ASP A 652 -30.47 6.51 -31.62
CA ASP A 652 -30.30 6.22 -30.20
C ASP A 652 -31.31 6.98 -29.33
N THR A 653 -31.63 8.23 -29.70
CA THR A 653 -32.66 9.02 -29.03
C THR A 653 -34.07 8.50 -29.33
N SER A 654 -34.32 7.95 -30.52
CA SER A 654 -35.64 7.45 -30.91
C SER A 654 -35.92 5.99 -30.49
N ARG A 655 -35.06 5.34 -29.66
CA ARG A 655 -35.27 3.95 -29.25
C ARG A 655 -36.48 3.81 -28.32
N ALA A 656 -37.25 2.74 -28.50
CA ALA A 656 -38.37 2.42 -27.61
C ALA A 656 -37.91 1.98 -26.21
N VAL A 657 -36.72 1.40 -26.09
CA VAL A 657 -36.13 0.92 -24.83
C VAL A 657 -34.81 1.63 -24.59
N ALA A 658 -34.66 2.21 -23.39
CA ALA A 658 -33.47 2.96 -22.95
C ALA A 658 -32.99 4.01 -23.99
N PRO A 659 -33.85 4.98 -24.38
CA PRO A 659 -33.45 6.03 -25.31
C PRO A 659 -32.29 6.85 -24.73
N LEU A 660 -31.45 7.39 -25.61
CA LEU A 660 -30.41 8.34 -25.22
C LEU A 660 -31.07 9.64 -24.76
N GLN A 661 -31.23 9.78 -23.44
CA GLN A 661 -31.79 10.96 -22.79
C GLN A 661 -31.12 11.17 -21.42
N PRO A 662 -30.98 12.43 -20.96
CA PRO A 662 -30.53 12.70 -19.61
C PRO A 662 -31.53 12.15 -18.58
N ALA A 663 -31.03 11.63 -17.46
CA ALA A 663 -31.86 11.42 -16.29
C ALA A 663 -32.43 12.75 -15.78
N GLN A 664 -33.57 12.71 -15.09
CA GLN A 664 -34.28 13.91 -14.64
C GLN A 664 -33.41 14.81 -13.73
N ASP A 665 -32.55 14.19 -12.93
CA ASP A 665 -31.61 14.81 -11.99
C ASP A 665 -30.16 14.87 -12.52
N ALA A 666 -29.93 14.58 -13.80
CA ALA A 666 -28.61 14.65 -14.39
C ALA A 666 -28.14 16.10 -14.59
N LEU A 667 -26.87 16.37 -14.24
CA LEU A 667 -26.22 17.63 -14.53
C LEU A 667 -25.74 17.66 -15.99
N PRO A 668 -26.16 18.65 -16.80
CA PRO A 668 -25.70 18.76 -18.18
C PRO A 668 -24.26 19.28 -18.23
N LEU A 669 -23.42 18.65 -19.05
CA LEU A 669 -22.04 19.07 -19.29
C LEU A 669 -21.76 19.09 -20.80
N ASP A 670 -21.65 20.28 -21.39
CA ASP A 670 -21.17 20.43 -22.77
C ASP A 670 -19.67 20.70 -22.77
N ASN A 671 -18.87 19.75 -23.28
CA ASN A 671 -17.42 19.89 -23.35
C ASN A 671 -16.89 20.29 -24.74
N SER A 672 -17.73 20.86 -25.61
CA SER A 672 -17.35 21.22 -26.99
C SER A 672 -16.10 22.10 -27.06
N ASP A 673 -15.97 23.05 -26.13
CA ASP A 673 -14.88 24.01 -26.04
C ASP A 673 -14.08 23.90 -24.72
N MET A 674 -14.29 22.81 -23.98
CA MET A 674 -13.53 22.50 -22.77
C MET A 674 -12.42 21.50 -23.07
N ASP A 675 -11.27 21.66 -22.43
CA ASP A 675 -10.29 20.59 -22.37
C ASP A 675 -10.71 19.50 -21.37
N VAL A 676 -9.99 18.37 -21.41
CA VAL A 676 -10.28 17.22 -20.54
C VAL A 676 -10.10 17.59 -19.06
N LYS A 677 -9.08 18.39 -18.74
CA LYS A 677 -8.77 18.75 -17.34
C LYS A 677 -9.88 19.59 -16.72
N THR A 678 -10.38 20.58 -17.45
CA THR A 678 -11.49 21.45 -17.01
C THR A 678 -12.76 20.64 -16.84
N SER A 679 -13.04 19.72 -17.77
CA SER A 679 -14.20 18.83 -17.68
C SER A 679 -14.13 17.90 -16.46
N VAL A 680 -12.96 17.32 -16.19
CA VAL A 680 -12.72 16.47 -15.01
C VAL A 680 -12.89 17.26 -13.73
N GLN A 681 -12.27 18.45 -13.62
CA GLN A 681 -12.34 19.26 -12.42
C GLN A 681 -13.78 19.66 -12.09
N LEU A 682 -14.55 20.11 -13.09
CA LEU A 682 -15.95 20.49 -12.87
C LEU A 682 -16.80 19.33 -12.34
N VAL A 683 -16.60 18.12 -12.85
CA VAL A 683 -17.32 16.94 -12.34
C VAL A 683 -16.85 16.54 -10.94
N LEU A 684 -15.57 16.71 -10.63
CA LEU A 684 -15.05 16.50 -9.27
C LEU A 684 -15.62 17.52 -8.27
N ASP A 685 -15.79 18.78 -8.68
CA ASP A 685 -16.42 19.81 -7.86
C ASP A 685 -17.88 19.44 -7.55
N TRP A 686 -18.65 19.05 -8.58
CA TRP A 686 -20.01 18.53 -8.39
C TRP A 686 -20.07 17.27 -7.51
N TRP A 687 -19.05 16.41 -7.60
CA TRP A 687 -18.94 15.23 -6.75
C TRP A 687 -18.70 15.62 -5.29
N GLN A 688 -17.78 16.56 -5.07
CA GLN A 688 -17.40 17.05 -3.75
C GLN A 688 -18.55 17.75 -3.03
N ASP A 689 -19.41 18.49 -3.74
CA ASP A 689 -20.63 19.12 -3.20
C ASP A 689 -21.63 18.11 -2.62
N ARG A 690 -21.53 16.84 -3.01
CA ARG A 690 -22.40 15.75 -2.56
C ARG A 690 -21.76 14.89 -1.46
N GLN A 691 -20.49 15.15 -1.11
CA GLN A 691 -19.79 14.38 -0.08
C GLN A 691 -20.03 14.99 1.31
N PRO A 692 -20.03 14.17 2.38
CA PRO A 692 -20.14 14.65 3.76
C PRO A 692 -18.83 15.26 4.29
N PHE A 693 -17.80 15.37 3.44
CA PHE A 693 -16.47 15.82 3.81
C PHE A 693 -16.21 17.22 3.25
N PRO A 694 -15.39 18.05 3.90
CA PRO A 694 -14.92 19.29 3.30
C PRO A 694 -14.09 18.99 2.03
N ALA A 695 -13.97 20.00 1.16
CA ALA A 695 -13.03 19.92 0.05
C ALA A 695 -11.60 19.70 0.61
N PRO A 696 -10.74 18.90 -0.05
CA PRO A 696 -9.37 18.71 0.38
C PRO A 696 -8.68 20.06 0.52
N GLU A 697 -8.06 20.34 1.66
CA GLU A 697 -7.21 21.53 1.79
C GLU A 697 -6.02 21.37 0.84
N ALA A 698 -5.73 22.40 0.04
CA ALA A 698 -4.52 22.43 -0.76
C ALA A 698 -3.33 22.57 0.21
N HIS A 699 -2.79 21.45 0.66
CA HIS A 699 -1.58 21.43 1.48
C HIS A 699 -0.41 21.93 0.61
N GLY A 700 0.12 23.11 0.96
CA GLY A 700 1.29 23.73 0.34
C GLY A 700 2.61 23.23 0.91
#